data_AF-A0A7J2R781-F1
#
_entry.id   AF-A0A7J2R781-F1
#
_cell.length_a   1.000
_cell.length_b   1.000
_cell.length_c   1.000
_cell.angle_alpha   90.00
_cell.angle_beta   90.00
_cell.angle_gamma   90.00
#
_symmetry.space_group_name_H-M   'P 1'
#
loop_
_entity.id
_entity.type
_entity.pdbx_description
1 polymer ?
#
loop_
_entity_poly.entity_id
_entity_poly.type
_entity_poly.pdbx_seq_one_letter_code
_entity_poly.pdbx_strand_id
1 'polypeptide(L)'
;MKSKKVCIGLIICLIGISPLILFHIQIIEERKTIMSLYELYRFKALGITSAKIPQNTHLWIETDSAGTIYAVDSADNTDLIKTTDKGDNWATIANRSKTIRALWHDVSNGIIYAIEDDRGVDDITVWKITLSTDTVAVIGADIGDALYEATDIFIRDGNLEIAVLDTDNDRIEMYRWEDPNWTLKASLSYANVDIRFSYGIVIGTDYWFWAASDSGVQWTGRLFKFTGASFFTSLDPIADVKYPASFNQYGMAYDGSNIIYFLWEDTDDNEDYLFSYSITGDSVTQGAIYNIALMLDRNNSGIAPNESEKAFGIANEIVYEITTAEGGVLQLQDVSAIADANITAITDNFFMLTNGKMFEYTNIASDINHLKVTEELGTLSYADMDIKETTLGHFSAGDIIKIYDSDTVLSWRGRVLYPEMVLEGTEVIGKYVILGVDSIFDNIYRKNFTTVRSSDYVLKNIIDNALSRLFSYDDEIDDFSALTFKYDQKSKARKTLKYLAMLERAVLHYKPDGELFFNKYNNLSPSPQIYTATYNFEDDADGAFPSGWTDNSGGSTTATIIASLDGHRKVLQLSDNDGADSAIASNSFSAQPSGTVEFYWSMDDVTDGSYVQFDTVGSRAITLLCGVLGDNFYYYDGVAVNWSAAVLGATDNTWTHHKIIFDIATDTFDWYIDGVLVANDANFHNVQATGITILSLSTNDATSAYNAFFDAVGYSWDPAYTIGDNLNAWTQATSYVKITHYTPAGNRHITRAPVIGANNDLGQVYYVGSASESEEHRFGINELQPWRDPEITNYTEAKQLGDNLQEIYSIDTQMISMLVAKKKHIQVGYTIKLSWNILFNISLANFLVTKRVWYPITDICELELTDNILTTKAFNLMVVNSFYDENAQEGYEHPDVPESAADGIVLPLKSIAELRAFDAFASSVGLTLFLHQDASADVAGYKLLDSLFPDDAKTEVFNATITVDDQEIEQWVTVSGGIDVVFLHHGVYHLHGHGYKFSGTKDLRLYFKVYIRTAGGAETLIGTSEESSILPDAETEIEVHTEIHEQALNLTDRIVVKIFAHLEGVGSNPVMYFYVEGNTLTR
;
A
#
# COMPACT_ATOMS: atom_id res chain seq x y z
N MET A 1 59.66 -17.52 -13.33
CA MET A 1 59.60 -16.20 -12.67
C MET A 1 58.17 -16.04 -12.17
N LYS A 2 57.69 -16.51 -10.99
CA LYS A 2 58.17 -16.63 -9.60
C LYS A 2 58.56 -15.30 -8.95
N SER A 3 57.59 -14.68 -8.26
CA SER A 3 57.69 -13.72 -7.14
C SER A 3 56.42 -12.86 -7.18
N LYS A 4 55.57 -12.68 -6.17
CA LYS A 4 55.55 -13.04 -4.75
C LYS A 4 54.08 -12.90 -4.32
N LYS A 5 53.43 -14.00 -3.96
CA LYS A 5 52.28 -13.98 -3.05
C LYS A 5 52.87 -13.86 -1.65
N VAL A 6 52.81 -12.67 -1.06
CA VAL A 6 53.20 -12.43 0.33
C VAL A 6 52.03 -11.74 1.01
N CYS A 7 51.36 -12.51 1.86
CA CYS A 7 50.70 -12.13 3.10
C CYS A 7 49.84 -10.85 3.12
N ILE A 8 48.54 -11.01 2.83
CA ILE A 8 47.46 -10.33 3.57
C ILE A 8 46.61 -11.44 4.21
N GLY A 9 47.23 -12.17 5.13
CA GLY A 9 46.58 -13.23 5.91
C GLY A 9 47.01 -13.20 7.37
N LEU A 10 47.63 -12.09 7.82
CA LEU A 10 48.17 -11.95 9.17
C LEU A 10 47.99 -10.54 9.75
N ILE A 11 46.95 -9.82 9.29
CA ILE A 11 46.34 -8.69 9.98
C ILE A 11 44.82 -8.89 9.89
N ILE A 12 44.33 -10.01 10.44
CA ILE A 12 42.89 -10.34 10.53
C ILE A 12 42.49 -10.57 12.01
N CYS A 13 43.40 -10.34 12.97
CA CYS A 13 43.13 -10.56 14.39
C CYS A 13 43.05 -9.29 15.26
N LEU A 14 42.91 -8.08 14.69
CA LEU A 14 42.98 -6.86 15.52
C LEU A 14 42.03 -5.71 15.15
N ILE A 15 41.08 -5.90 14.24
CA ILE A 15 40.02 -4.89 14.01
C ILE A 15 38.72 -5.66 13.85
N GLY A 16 37.80 -5.46 14.79
CA GLY A 16 36.48 -6.06 14.78
C GLY A 16 35.74 -5.65 13.52
N ILE A 17 35.41 -6.63 12.69
CA ILE A 17 34.55 -6.44 11.52
C ILE A 17 33.13 -6.72 12.02
N SER A 18 32.27 -5.72 11.92
CA SER A 18 30.89 -5.80 12.40
C SER A 18 30.07 -6.79 11.54
N PRO A 19 29.08 -7.49 12.11
CA PRO A 19 28.17 -8.36 11.38
C PRO A 19 27.21 -7.59 10.46
N LEU A 20 27.13 -6.26 10.58
CA LEU A 20 26.50 -5.37 9.61
C LEU A 20 27.23 -5.42 8.25
N ILE A 21 28.57 -5.60 8.25
CA ILE A 21 29.39 -5.79 7.04
C ILE A 21 29.16 -7.19 6.46
N LEU A 22 28.94 -8.22 7.29
CA LEU A 22 28.56 -9.55 6.78
C LEU A 22 27.12 -9.54 6.24
N PHE A 23 26.18 -8.83 6.85
CA PHE A 23 24.79 -8.66 6.37
C PHE A 23 24.75 -7.85 5.06
N HIS A 24 25.54 -6.78 4.96
CA HIS A 24 25.73 -6.05 3.69
C HIS A 24 26.40 -6.92 2.63
N ILE A 25 27.47 -7.67 2.95
CA ILE A 25 28.16 -8.54 1.98
C ILE A 25 27.29 -9.73 1.57
N GLN A 26 26.46 -10.27 2.46
CA GLN A 26 25.58 -11.41 2.18
C GLN A 26 24.32 -10.98 1.40
N ILE A 27 23.74 -9.81 1.69
CA ILE A 27 22.72 -9.17 0.81
C ILE A 27 23.34 -8.78 -0.53
N ILE A 28 24.59 -8.30 -0.58
CA ILE A 28 25.29 -7.98 -1.83
C ILE A 28 25.64 -9.23 -2.65
N GLU A 29 25.90 -10.38 -2.01
CA GLU A 29 26.11 -11.67 -2.71
C GLU A 29 24.80 -12.38 -3.11
N GLU A 30 23.69 -12.21 -2.36
CA GLU A 30 22.34 -12.64 -2.76
C GLU A 30 21.67 -11.70 -3.79
N ARG A 31 22.09 -10.43 -3.86
CA ARG A 31 21.67 -9.39 -4.83
C ARG A 31 21.95 -9.72 -6.29
N LYS A 32 22.65 -10.81 -6.59
CA LYS A 32 22.89 -11.24 -7.97
C LYS A 32 21.70 -11.96 -8.60
N THR A 33 20.61 -12.24 -7.87
CA THR A 33 19.52 -13.09 -8.40
C THR A 33 18.08 -12.78 -7.93
N ILE A 34 17.77 -11.56 -7.44
CA ILE A 34 16.43 -11.24 -6.91
C ILE A 34 15.83 -10.02 -7.63
N MET A 35 14.54 -10.14 -7.99
CA MET A 35 13.70 -9.10 -8.60
C MET A 35 13.85 -7.75 -7.89
N SER A 36 13.83 -6.65 -8.66
CA SER A 36 13.91 -5.29 -8.12
C SER A 36 12.71 -4.99 -7.22
N LEU A 37 12.96 -4.38 -6.05
CA LEU A 37 11.92 -4.00 -5.07
C LEU A 37 11.10 -2.77 -5.48
N TYR A 38 11.48 -2.14 -6.59
CA TYR A 38 10.85 -1.00 -7.22
C TYR A 38 11.24 -0.99 -8.70
N GLU A 39 10.53 -0.22 -9.51
CA GLU A 39 10.85 -0.05 -10.93
C GLU A 39 10.86 1.43 -11.31
N LEU A 40 11.79 1.79 -12.19
CA LEU A 40 11.88 3.13 -12.79
C LEU A 40 12.36 2.95 -14.22
N TYR A 41 11.64 3.53 -15.18
CA TYR A 41 11.88 3.30 -16.59
C TYR A 41 12.47 4.52 -17.31
N ARG A 42 13.40 4.23 -18.23
CA ARG A 42 13.98 5.21 -19.17
C ARG A 42 14.27 4.56 -20.51
N PHE A 43 14.11 5.32 -21.58
CA PHE A 43 14.62 4.92 -22.89
C PHE A 43 16.15 4.86 -22.86
N LYS A 44 16.68 3.73 -23.33
CA LYS A 44 18.11 3.46 -23.45
C LYS A 44 18.45 3.09 -24.88
N ALA A 45 19.59 3.57 -25.39
CA ALA A 45 20.10 3.15 -26.69
C ALA A 45 20.48 1.66 -26.66
N LEU A 46 20.05 0.89 -27.66
CA LEU A 46 20.34 -0.54 -27.76
C LEU A 46 21.70 -0.86 -28.37
N GLY A 47 22.38 0.14 -28.93
CA GLY A 47 23.58 -0.08 -29.76
C GLY A 47 23.28 -0.74 -31.11
N ILE A 48 22.01 -0.90 -31.46
CA ILE A 48 21.54 -1.41 -32.76
C ILE A 48 21.31 -0.23 -33.71
N THR A 49 21.77 -0.36 -34.94
CA THR A 49 21.41 0.54 -36.05
C THR A 49 20.68 -0.28 -37.09
N SER A 50 19.35 -0.20 -37.09
CA SER A 50 18.48 -0.91 -38.00
C SER A 50 18.75 -0.52 -39.45
N ALA A 51 18.86 -1.52 -40.33
CA ALA A 51 18.98 -1.29 -41.77
C ALA A 51 17.64 -0.91 -42.44
N LYS A 52 16.53 -1.07 -41.73
CA LYS A 52 15.17 -0.77 -42.19
C LYS A 52 14.53 0.27 -41.29
N ILE A 53 13.82 1.22 -41.89
CA ILE A 53 13.16 2.31 -41.19
C ILE A 53 11.66 2.21 -41.51
N PRO A 54 10.76 2.24 -40.50
CA PRO A 54 9.33 2.19 -40.74
C PRO A 54 8.86 3.44 -41.50
N GLN A 55 7.86 3.28 -42.38
CA GLN A 55 7.28 4.40 -43.12
C GLN A 55 6.76 5.52 -42.20
N ASN A 56 6.09 5.15 -41.12
CA ASN A 56 5.60 6.04 -40.08
C ASN A 56 5.27 5.21 -38.83
N THR A 57 4.98 5.89 -37.72
CA THR A 57 4.70 5.29 -36.40
C THR A 57 3.43 4.44 -36.37
N HIS A 58 2.46 4.68 -37.26
CA HIS A 58 1.20 3.94 -37.33
C HIS A 58 1.33 2.63 -38.13
N LEU A 59 2.42 2.49 -38.88
CA LEU A 59 2.80 1.29 -39.63
C LEU A 59 3.96 0.56 -38.95
N TRP A 60 4.09 0.72 -37.64
CA TRP A 60 5.11 0.09 -36.81
C TRP A 60 4.44 -0.55 -35.59
N ILE A 61 4.27 -1.88 -35.64
CA ILE A 61 3.47 -2.64 -34.67
C ILE A 61 4.37 -3.54 -33.85
N GLU A 62 4.53 -3.19 -32.59
CA GLU A 62 5.08 -4.06 -31.56
C GLU A 62 4.04 -5.12 -31.18
N THR A 63 4.44 -6.39 -31.17
CA THR A 63 3.54 -7.50 -30.80
C THR A 63 3.90 -8.13 -29.45
N ASP A 64 5.10 -7.88 -28.95
CA ASP A 64 5.56 -8.31 -27.64
C ASP A 64 6.67 -7.40 -27.10
N SER A 65 6.89 -7.46 -25.79
CA SER A 65 7.97 -6.75 -25.11
C SER A 65 9.37 -7.36 -25.34
N ALA A 66 9.45 -8.51 -26.01
CA ALA A 66 10.73 -9.15 -26.32
C ALA A 66 11.42 -8.50 -27.54
N GLY A 67 10.70 -7.67 -28.29
CA GLY A 67 11.21 -6.95 -29.45
C GLY A 67 10.79 -7.55 -30.79
N THR A 68 9.67 -8.27 -30.84
CA THR A 68 9.02 -8.64 -32.09
C THR A 68 8.23 -7.46 -32.63
N ILE A 69 8.62 -6.98 -33.81
CA ILE A 69 8.02 -5.81 -34.42
C ILE A 69 7.76 -6.06 -35.91
N TYR A 70 6.57 -5.69 -36.37
CA TYR A 70 6.21 -5.64 -37.79
C TYR A 70 6.23 -4.20 -38.26
N ALA A 71 6.78 -3.96 -39.43
CA ALA A 71 6.88 -2.61 -40.00
C ALA A 71 6.59 -2.64 -41.50
N VAL A 72 6.04 -1.55 -42.01
CA VAL A 72 6.09 -1.25 -43.45
C VAL A 72 7.37 -0.50 -43.75
N ASP A 73 8.17 -0.97 -44.69
CA ASP A 73 9.45 -0.33 -45.05
C ASP A 73 9.21 1.05 -45.69
N SER A 74 9.91 2.07 -45.20
CA SER A 74 9.90 3.42 -45.78
C SER A 74 10.56 3.49 -47.17
N ALA A 75 11.43 2.54 -47.50
CA ALA A 75 12.07 2.48 -48.82
C ALA A 75 11.18 1.80 -49.89
N ASP A 76 10.28 0.92 -49.46
CA ASP A 76 9.30 0.23 -50.32
C ASP A 76 8.05 -0.09 -49.50
N ASN A 77 7.02 0.74 -49.64
CA ASN A 77 5.81 0.65 -48.85
C ASN A 77 4.92 -0.55 -49.22
N THR A 78 5.34 -1.40 -50.16
CA THR A 78 4.70 -2.68 -50.47
C THR A 78 5.23 -3.82 -49.61
N ASP A 79 6.35 -3.62 -48.91
CA ASP A 79 7.00 -4.62 -48.07
C ASP A 79 6.57 -4.51 -46.61
N LEU A 80 5.92 -5.58 -46.12
CA LEU A 80 5.77 -5.82 -44.68
C LEU A 80 6.95 -6.66 -44.21
N ILE A 81 7.71 -6.10 -43.27
CA ILE A 81 8.89 -6.71 -42.68
C ILE A 81 8.68 -6.98 -41.19
N LYS A 82 9.41 -7.96 -40.65
CA LYS A 82 9.39 -8.36 -39.24
C LYS A 82 10.80 -8.47 -38.70
N THR A 83 10.99 -8.00 -37.47
CA THR A 83 12.14 -8.30 -36.63
C THR A 83 11.68 -9.13 -35.43
N THR A 84 12.55 -9.99 -34.92
CA THR A 84 12.40 -10.66 -33.61
C THR A 84 13.57 -10.35 -32.67
N ASP A 85 14.45 -9.44 -33.06
CA ASP A 85 15.67 -9.07 -32.35
C ASP A 85 15.84 -7.54 -32.28
N LYS A 86 14.73 -6.84 -32.01
CA LYS A 86 14.71 -5.39 -31.75
C LYS A 86 15.24 -4.52 -32.91
N GLY A 87 15.16 -5.02 -34.14
CA GLY A 87 15.50 -4.31 -35.36
C GLY A 87 16.92 -4.54 -35.87
N ASP A 88 17.67 -5.48 -35.28
CA ASP A 88 19.01 -5.84 -35.77
C ASP A 88 18.92 -6.61 -37.10
N ASN A 89 17.96 -7.53 -37.23
CA ASN A 89 17.70 -8.29 -38.45
C ASN A 89 16.21 -8.26 -38.83
N TRP A 90 15.95 -8.21 -40.14
CA TRP A 90 14.60 -8.12 -40.70
C TRP A 90 14.33 -9.24 -41.71
N ALA A 91 13.14 -9.81 -41.64
CA ALA A 91 12.60 -10.76 -42.60
C ALA A 91 11.37 -10.17 -43.30
N THR A 92 11.27 -10.33 -44.61
CA THR A 92 10.06 -9.97 -45.36
C THR A 92 8.96 -10.99 -45.07
N ILE A 93 7.83 -10.52 -44.54
CA ILE A 93 6.64 -11.32 -44.27
C ILE A 93 5.71 -11.32 -45.47
N ALA A 94 5.54 -10.15 -46.10
CA ALA A 94 4.77 -10.01 -47.31
C ALA A 94 5.44 -9.00 -48.23
N ASN A 95 5.54 -9.35 -49.51
CA ASN A 95 5.79 -8.41 -50.59
C ASN A 95 4.46 -8.27 -51.33
N ARG A 96 3.86 -7.10 -51.25
CA ARG A 96 2.53 -6.81 -51.80
C ARG A 96 2.68 -6.19 -53.19
N SER A 97 1.59 -6.18 -53.95
CA SER A 97 1.57 -5.49 -55.24
C SER A 97 1.17 -4.02 -55.12
N LYS A 98 0.58 -3.64 -53.99
CA LYS A 98 0.02 -2.32 -53.69
C LYS A 98 0.65 -1.75 -52.43
N THR A 99 0.57 -0.44 -52.24
CA THR A 99 1.09 0.20 -51.02
C THR A 99 0.26 -0.18 -49.80
N ILE A 100 0.92 -0.62 -48.73
CA ILE A 100 0.28 -0.88 -47.43
C ILE A 100 -0.03 0.46 -46.76
N ARG A 101 -1.29 0.67 -46.35
CA ARG A 101 -1.78 1.96 -45.86
C ARG A 101 -2.05 2.02 -44.37
N ALA A 102 -2.60 0.96 -43.79
CA ALA A 102 -2.86 0.89 -42.36
C ALA A 102 -2.70 -0.53 -41.84
N LEU A 103 -2.34 -0.61 -40.56
CA LEU A 103 -2.25 -1.84 -39.78
C LEU A 103 -3.10 -1.70 -38.52
N TRP A 104 -3.68 -2.83 -38.09
CA TRP A 104 -4.37 -2.95 -36.81
C TRP A 104 -3.97 -4.26 -36.13
N HIS A 105 -3.48 -4.19 -34.89
CA HIS A 105 -3.14 -5.35 -34.08
C HIS A 105 -4.32 -5.81 -33.24
N ASP A 106 -4.90 -6.96 -33.59
CA ASP A 106 -5.87 -7.67 -32.78
C ASP A 106 -5.13 -8.60 -31.81
N VAL A 107 -4.78 -8.02 -30.65
CA VAL A 107 -4.01 -8.69 -29.59
C VAL A 107 -4.72 -9.97 -29.14
N SER A 108 -6.04 -9.90 -28.94
CA SER A 108 -6.85 -11.01 -28.43
C SER A 108 -6.83 -12.24 -29.33
N ASN A 109 -6.76 -12.04 -30.65
CA ASN A 109 -6.74 -13.14 -31.62
C ASN A 109 -5.34 -13.43 -32.18
N GLY A 110 -4.33 -12.65 -31.83
CA GLY A 110 -2.96 -12.79 -32.37
C GLY A 110 -2.92 -12.57 -33.88
N ILE A 111 -3.62 -11.53 -34.36
CA ILE A 111 -3.73 -11.20 -35.78
C ILE A 111 -3.34 -9.74 -36.01
N ILE A 112 -2.61 -9.47 -37.09
CA ILE A 112 -2.51 -8.11 -37.65
C ILE A 112 -3.39 -8.07 -38.89
N TYR A 113 -4.31 -7.09 -38.95
CA TYR A 113 -5.07 -6.77 -40.14
C TYR A 113 -4.38 -5.64 -40.89
N ALA A 114 -4.40 -5.72 -42.21
CA ALA A 114 -3.76 -4.77 -43.10
C ALA A 114 -4.68 -4.43 -44.27
N ILE A 115 -4.58 -3.18 -44.72
CA ILE A 115 -5.27 -2.68 -45.90
C ILE A 115 -4.25 -2.05 -46.85
N GLU A 116 -4.42 -2.30 -48.14
CA GLU A 116 -3.53 -1.80 -49.18
C GLU A 116 -4.30 -1.25 -50.39
N ASP A 117 -3.70 -0.23 -51.01
CA ASP A 117 -4.19 0.41 -52.23
C ASP A 117 -3.03 1.02 -53.03
N ASP A 118 -3.31 1.51 -54.24
CA ASP A 118 -2.38 2.34 -55.02
C ASP A 118 -2.95 3.73 -55.34
N ARG A 119 -3.85 4.25 -54.47
CA ARG A 119 -4.51 5.56 -54.53
C ARG A 119 -4.94 6.01 -55.92
N GLY A 120 -6.17 5.73 -56.33
CA GLY A 120 -6.67 6.28 -57.60
C GLY A 120 -6.44 5.37 -58.82
N VAL A 121 -5.93 4.14 -58.63
CA VAL A 121 -5.49 3.25 -59.72
C VAL A 121 -6.08 1.84 -59.67
N ASP A 122 -6.24 1.25 -58.49
CA ASP A 122 -6.68 -0.14 -58.30
C ASP A 122 -7.60 -0.27 -57.08
N ASP A 123 -8.40 -1.34 -57.05
CA ASP A 123 -9.31 -1.69 -55.96
C ASP A 123 -8.56 -1.86 -54.62
N ILE A 124 -9.27 -1.80 -53.49
CA ILE A 124 -8.70 -1.96 -52.14
C ILE A 124 -8.65 -3.44 -51.77
N THR A 125 -7.49 -3.89 -51.29
CA THR A 125 -7.31 -5.27 -50.81
C THR A 125 -7.14 -5.29 -49.29
N VAL A 126 -7.91 -6.13 -48.60
CA VAL A 126 -7.79 -6.35 -47.16
C VAL A 126 -7.20 -7.73 -46.90
N TRP A 127 -6.28 -7.83 -45.95
CA TRP A 127 -5.62 -9.09 -45.62
C TRP A 127 -5.22 -9.13 -44.16
N LYS A 128 -4.79 -10.31 -43.70
CA LYS A 128 -4.34 -10.52 -42.33
C LYS A 128 -3.06 -11.33 -42.26
N ILE A 129 -2.37 -11.18 -41.13
CA ILE A 129 -1.24 -11.97 -40.70
C ILE A 129 -1.63 -12.71 -39.42
N THR A 130 -1.53 -14.04 -39.41
CA THR A 130 -1.64 -14.82 -38.17
C THR A 130 -0.26 -14.92 -37.51
N LEU A 131 -0.08 -14.24 -36.38
CA LEU A 131 1.22 -14.00 -35.74
C LEU A 131 1.96 -15.27 -35.31
N SER A 132 1.24 -16.33 -34.97
CA SER A 132 1.84 -17.61 -34.54
C SER A 132 2.54 -18.38 -35.66
N THR A 133 2.23 -18.05 -36.93
CA THR A 133 2.72 -18.78 -38.10
C THR A 133 3.26 -17.86 -39.20
N ASP A 134 3.17 -16.54 -39.02
CA ASP A 134 3.44 -15.51 -40.02
C ASP A 134 2.68 -15.75 -41.34
N THR A 135 1.51 -16.40 -41.28
CA THR A 135 0.73 -16.72 -42.48
C THR A 135 -0.10 -15.53 -42.94
N VAL A 136 0.02 -15.20 -44.21
CA VAL A 136 -0.68 -14.10 -44.87
C VAL A 136 -1.89 -14.62 -45.64
N ALA A 137 -3.06 -14.04 -45.41
CA ALA A 137 -4.29 -14.42 -46.10
C ALA A 137 -5.15 -13.18 -46.45
N VAL A 138 -5.67 -13.15 -47.68
CA VAL A 138 -6.62 -12.13 -48.14
C VAL A 138 -8.01 -12.37 -47.51
N ILE A 139 -8.71 -11.28 -47.19
CA ILE A 139 -10.05 -11.29 -46.58
C ILE A 139 -11.05 -10.71 -47.57
N GLY A 140 -11.90 -11.59 -48.10
CA GLY A 140 -12.94 -11.19 -49.05
C GLY A 140 -12.43 -10.88 -50.44
N ALA A 141 -13.32 -10.35 -51.26
CA ALA A 141 -12.98 -9.73 -52.53
C ALA A 141 -12.49 -8.29 -52.31
N ASP A 142 -11.79 -7.75 -53.32
CA ASP A 142 -11.38 -6.34 -53.32
C ASP A 142 -12.60 -5.40 -53.29
N ILE A 143 -12.40 -4.20 -52.77
CA ILE A 143 -13.44 -3.22 -52.45
C ILE A 143 -13.21 -1.94 -53.26
N GLY A 144 -14.29 -1.36 -53.77
CA GLY A 144 -14.23 -0.13 -54.56
C GLY A 144 -13.73 -0.36 -55.98
N ASP A 145 -13.28 0.72 -56.61
CA ASP A 145 -12.57 0.70 -57.89
C ASP A 145 -11.31 1.57 -57.80
N ALA A 146 -10.74 1.93 -58.96
CA ALA A 146 -9.56 2.78 -59.02
C ALA A 146 -9.69 4.05 -58.16
N LEU A 147 -10.86 4.67 -58.01
CA LEU A 147 -11.01 5.99 -57.39
C LEU A 147 -11.30 5.92 -55.88
N TYR A 148 -11.05 4.76 -55.27
CA TYR A 148 -11.13 4.54 -53.84
C TYR A 148 -9.73 4.62 -53.20
N GLU A 149 -9.62 5.26 -52.03
CA GLU A 149 -8.40 5.34 -51.23
C GLU A 149 -8.60 4.71 -49.84
N ALA A 150 -7.76 3.72 -49.51
CA ALA A 150 -7.73 3.09 -48.20
C ALA A 150 -7.08 4.02 -47.16
N THR A 151 -7.75 4.19 -46.02
CA THR A 151 -7.27 5.10 -44.97
C THR A 151 -6.94 4.40 -43.66
N ASP A 152 -7.86 3.58 -43.14
CA ASP A 152 -7.66 2.89 -41.87
C ASP A 152 -8.45 1.57 -41.82
N ILE A 153 -8.00 0.68 -40.94
CA ILE A 153 -8.62 -0.62 -40.65
C ILE A 153 -8.73 -0.75 -39.14
N PHE A 154 -9.88 -1.19 -38.63
CA PHE A 154 -10.14 -1.20 -37.20
C PHE A 154 -11.10 -2.28 -36.74
N ILE A 155 -11.09 -2.57 -35.44
CA ILE A 155 -12.01 -3.52 -34.81
C ILE A 155 -12.85 -2.79 -33.78
N ARG A 156 -14.17 -2.95 -33.89
CA ARG A 156 -15.16 -2.32 -33.02
C ARG A 156 -16.32 -3.28 -32.79
N ASP A 157 -16.71 -3.47 -31.53
CA ASP A 157 -17.74 -4.44 -31.14
C ASP A 157 -17.46 -5.86 -31.68
N GLY A 158 -16.18 -6.25 -31.75
CA GLY A 158 -15.74 -7.53 -32.32
C GLY A 158 -15.87 -7.65 -33.84
N ASN A 159 -16.24 -6.58 -34.55
CA ASN A 159 -16.35 -6.56 -36.00
C ASN A 159 -15.12 -5.92 -36.63
N LEU A 160 -14.58 -6.55 -37.67
CA LEU A 160 -13.56 -5.96 -38.53
C LEU A 160 -14.22 -4.97 -39.49
N GLU A 161 -13.73 -3.73 -39.47
CA GLU A 161 -14.26 -2.63 -40.27
C GLU A 161 -13.10 -1.87 -40.93
N ILE A 162 -13.40 -1.17 -42.03
CA ILE A 162 -12.44 -0.32 -42.73
C ILE A 162 -13.05 1.04 -43.02
N ALA A 163 -12.20 2.05 -43.02
CA ALA A 163 -12.50 3.39 -43.48
C ALA A 163 -11.88 3.61 -44.86
N VAL A 164 -12.65 4.24 -45.75
CA VAL A 164 -12.28 4.42 -47.16
C VAL A 164 -12.74 5.79 -47.63
N LEU A 165 -11.96 6.41 -48.51
CA LEU A 165 -12.33 7.61 -49.24
C LEU A 165 -12.68 7.26 -50.69
N ASP A 166 -13.94 7.41 -51.05
CA ASP A 166 -14.42 7.42 -52.44
C ASP A 166 -14.16 8.82 -53.03
N THR A 167 -13.05 8.95 -53.76
CA THR A 167 -12.66 10.22 -54.40
C THR A 167 -13.54 10.57 -55.60
N ASP A 168 -14.29 9.60 -56.11
CA ASP A 168 -15.16 9.75 -57.27
C ASP A 168 -16.46 10.47 -56.94
N ASN A 169 -16.98 10.25 -55.73
CA ASN A 169 -18.18 10.88 -55.24
C ASN A 169 -17.96 11.76 -54.00
N ASP A 170 -16.69 12.05 -53.68
CA ASP A 170 -16.25 12.79 -52.50
C ASP A 170 -16.87 12.23 -51.21
N ARG A 171 -16.79 10.92 -50.97
CA ARG A 171 -17.44 10.27 -49.81
C ARG A 171 -16.46 9.59 -48.88
N ILE A 172 -16.71 9.71 -47.59
CA ILE A 172 -16.12 8.84 -46.58
C ILE A 172 -17.07 7.65 -46.38
N GLU A 173 -16.56 6.45 -46.57
CA GLU A 173 -17.32 5.21 -46.48
C GLU A 173 -16.75 4.27 -45.42
N MET A 174 -17.65 3.62 -44.67
CA MET A 174 -17.29 2.62 -43.67
C MET A 174 -17.85 1.27 -44.11
N TYR A 175 -16.96 0.29 -44.29
CA TYR A 175 -17.34 -1.08 -44.63
C TYR A 175 -17.10 -2.01 -43.45
N ARG A 176 -17.95 -3.02 -43.30
CA ARG A 176 -17.80 -4.09 -42.32
C ARG A 176 -17.60 -5.43 -43.01
N TRP A 177 -16.72 -6.25 -42.45
CA TRP A 177 -16.59 -7.64 -42.83
C TRP A 177 -17.77 -8.47 -42.31
N GLU A 178 -18.56 -8.99 -43.24
CA GLU A 178 -19.65 -9.93 -43.01
C GLU A 178 -19.42 -11.14 -43.91
N ASP A 179 -18.58 -12.07 -43.42
CA ASP A 179 -18.06 -13.22 -44.17
C ASP A 179 -19.13 -13.85 -45.10
N PRO A 180 -18.89 -13.88 -46.44
CA PRO A 180 -17.64 -13.58 -47.14
C PRO A 180 -17.55 -12.19 -47.78
N ASN A 181 -18.36 -11.22 -47.38
CA ASN A 181 -18.52 -9.94 -48.08
C ASN A 181 -18.14 -8.72 -47.23
N TRP A 182 -17.70 -7.67 -47.90
CA TRP A 182 -17.60 -6.34 -47.33
C TRP A 182 -18.89 -5.57 -47.57
N THR A 183 -19.58 -5.20 -46.48
CA THR A 183 -20.87 -4.52 -46.53
C THR A 183 -20.71 -3.05 -46.13
N LEU A 184 -21.12 -2.13 -47.00
CA LEU A 184 -21.19 -0.70 -46.69
C LEU A 184 -22.17 -0.45 -45.53
N LYS A 185 -21.68 0.21 -44.47
CA LYS A 185 -22.46 0.52 -43.27
C LYS A 185 -22.88 1.97 -43.18
N ALA A 186 -21.99 2.88 -43.56
CA ALA A 186 -22.28 4.30 -43.62
C ALA A 186 -21.48 4.96 -44.74
N SER A 187 -22.06 6.02 -45.30
CA SER A 187 -21.42 6.86 -46.33
C SER A 187 -21.73 8.32 -46.01
N LEU A 188 -20.72 9.18 -46.06
CA LEU A 188 -20.81 10.62 -45.78
C LEU A 188 -20.29 11.40 -46.97
N SER A 189 -21.16 12.16 -47.64
CA SER A 189 -20.80 12.93 -48.82
C SER A 189 -20.26 14.33 -48.49
N TYR A 190 -19.22 14.71 -49.23
CA TYR A 190 -18.66 16.05 -49.33
C TYR A 190 -18.84 16.57 -50.76
N ALA A 191 -18.51 17.84 -51.03
CA ALA A 191 -18.74 18.44 -52.34
C ALA A 191 -17.44 19.03 -52.92
N ASN A 192 -16.82 18.31 -53.88
CA ASN A 192 -15.62 18.70 -54.63
C ASN A 192 -14.49 19.21 -53.73
N VAL A 193 -13.98 18.37 -52.83
CA VAL A 193 -12.99 18.78 -51.82
C VAL A 193 -11.76 17.88 -51.80
N ASP A 194 -10.58 18.48 -51.62
CA ASP A 194 -9.42 17.71 -51.15
C ASP A 194 -9.66 17.34 -49.68
N ILE A 195 -9.58 16.06 -49.33
CA ILE A 195 -9.88 15.56 -47.99
C ILE A 195 -8.85 14.51 -47.55
N ARG A 196 -8.41 14.68 -46.30
CA ARG A 196 -7.62 13.69 -45.56
C ARG A 196 -8.21 13.52 -44.17
N PHE A 197 -8.08 12.32 -43.64
CA PHE A 197 -8.48 12.05 -42.27
C PHE A 197 -7.49 11.13 -41.57
N SER A 198 -7.58 11.14 -40.24
CA SER A 198 -6.63 10.49 -39.35
C SER A 198 -6.74 8.97 -39.34
N TYR A 199 -5.70 8.33 -38.78
CA TYR A 199 -5.86 7.01 -38.19
C TYR A 199 -6.70 7.18 -36.92
N GLY A 200 -7.79 6.44 -36.82
CA GLY A 200 -8.76 6.62 -35.76
C GLY A 200 -8.53 5.70 -34.56
N ILE A 201 -9.32 5.97 -33.54
CA ILE A 201 -9.32 5.27 -32.26
C ILE A 201 -10.73 4.76 -31.94
N VAL A 202 -10.83 3.73 -31.12
CA VAL A 202 -12.11 3.14 -30.73
C VAL A 202 -12.33 3.39 -29.25
N ILE A 203 -13.37 4.16 -28.92
CA ILE A 203 -13.74 4.48 -27.54
C ILE A 203 -15.12 3.88 -27.29
N GLY A 204 -15.18 2.89 -26.40
CA GLY A 204 -16.37 2.06 -26.23
C GLY A 204 -16.75 1.38 -27.55
N THR A 205 -17.94 1.71 -28.08
CA THR A 205 -18.48 1.14 -29.32
C THR A 205 -18.37 2.07 -30.52
N ASP A 206 -17.71 3.23 -30.36
CA ASP A 206 -17.66 4.30 -31.36
C ASP A 206 -16.23 4.43 -31.92
N TYR A 207 -16.11 4.54 -33.25
CA TYR A 207 -14.84 4.84 -33.92
C TYR A 207 -14.72 6.34 -34.16
N TRP A 208 -13.65 6.95 -33.67
CA TRP A 208 -13.39 8.39 -33.71
C TRP A 208 -12.25 8.71 -34.65
N PHE A 209 -12.43 9.73 -35.49
CA PHE A 209 -11.42 10.21 -36.42
C PHE A 209 -11.65 11.68 -36.76
N TRP A 210 -10.59 12.42 -37.04
CA TRP A 210 -10.69 13.79 -37.55
C TRP A 210 -10.52 13.80 -39.06
N ALA A 211 -11.20 14.71 -39.75
CA ALA A 211 -10.99 14.97 -41.17
C ALA A 211 -10.75 16.47 -41.42
N ALA A 212 -9.81 16.77 -42.31
CA ALA A 212 -9.57 18.12 -42.82
C ALA A 212 -9.88 18.15 -44.31
N SER A 213 -10.63 19.18 -44.74
CA SER A 213 -11.10 19.30 -46.12
C SER A 213 -11.01 20.73 -46.66
N ASP A 214 -10.69 20.85 -47.94
CA ASP A 214 -10.69 22.12 -48.67
C ASP A 214 -11.94 22.27 -49.53
N SER A 215 -12.79 23.25 -49.20
CA SER A 215 -13.97 23.60 -50.01
C SER A 215 -13.65 24.35 -51.32
N GLY A 216 -12.37 24.61 -51.60
CA GLY A 216 -11.88 25.52 -52.64
C GLY A 216 -12.02 27.01 -52.27
N VAL A 217 -12.56 27.30 -51.07
CA VAL A 217 -12.70 28.65 -50.50
C VAL A 217 -11.92 28.77 -49.19
N GLN A 218 -12.03 27.75 -48.33
CA GLN A 218 -11.40 27.70 -47.03
C GLN A 218 -11.20 26.24 -46.62
N TRP A 219 -10.09 26.01 -45.91
CA TRP A 219 -9.78 24.76 -45.22
C TRP A 219 -10.61 24.63 -43.95
N THR A 220 -11.21 23.46 -43.74
CA THR A 220 -11.98 23.19 -42.52
C THR A 220 -11.65 21.84 -41.92
N GLY A 221 -11.51 21.82 -40.59
CA GLY A 221 -11.31 20.62 -39.79
C GLY A 221 -12.60 20.21 -39.08
N ARG A 222 -12.85 18.90 -38.99
CA ARG A 222 -14.00 18.30 -38.30
C ARG A 222 -13.58 17.05 -37.54
N LEU A 223 -14.29 16.77 -36.45
CA LEU A 223 -14.17 15.52 -35.70
C LEU A 223 -15.45 14.69 -35.90
N PHE A 224 -15.28 13.42 -36.25
CA PHE A 224 -16.36 12.48 -36.49
C PHE A 224 -16.34 11.34 -35.49
N LYS A 225 -17.53 10.81 -35.23
CA LYS A 225 -17.68 9.47 -34.68
C LYS A 225 -18.59 8.60 -35.54
N PHE A 226 -18.20 7.35 -35.72
CA PHE A 226 -18.97 6.32 -36.41
C PHE A 226 -19.49 5.31 -35.39
N THR A 227 -20.81 5.13 -35.37
CA THR A 227 -21.52 4.28 -34.38
C THR A 227 -21.91 2.90 -34.94
N GLY A 228 -21.37 2.53 -36.10
CA GLY A 228 -21.73 1.29 -36.82
C GLY A 228 -22.89 1.38 -37.79
N ALA A 229 -23.75 2.40 -37.66
CA ALA A 229 -24.87 2.62 -38.58
C ALA A 229 -24.89 4.02 -39.20
N SER A 230 -24.21 4.99 -38.59
CA SER A 230 -24.26 6.39 -39.01
C SER A 230 -23.00 7.13 -38.60
N PHE A 231 -22.70 8.20 -39.34
CA PHE A 231 -21.72 9.20 -38.93
C PHE A 231 -22.40 10.27 -38.10
N PHE A 232 -21.74 10.71 -37.04
CA PHE A 232 -22.09 11.91 -36.29
C PHE A 232 -20.92 12.89 -36.38
N THR A 233 -21.23 14.13 -36.73
CA THR A 233 -20.28 15.24 -36.64
C THR A 233 -20.24 15.67 -35.18
N SER A 234 -19.20 15.27 -34.47
CA SER A 234 -19.02 15.59 -33.04
C SER A 234 -18.44 16.98 -32.85
N LEU A 235 -17.86 17.58 -33.90
CA LEU A 235 -17.37 18.96 -33.87
C LEU A 235 -17.73 19.68 -35.17
N ASP A 236 -18.45 20.80 -35.03
CA ASP A 236 -18.74 21.74 -36.12
C ASP A 236 -17.44 22.22 -36.79
N PRO A 237 -17.45 22.57 -38.09
CA PRO A 237 -16.24 22.88 -38.83
C PRO A 237 -15.44 24.02 -38.20
N ILE A 238 -14.19 23.74 -37.85
CA ILE A 238 -13.20 24.77 -37.52
C ILE A 238 -12.63 25.30 -38.84
N ALA A 239 -12.64 26.62 -39.00
CA ALA A 239 -12.05 27.30 -40.15
C ALA A 239 -10.52 27.40 -40.04
N ASP A 240 -9.87 27.55 -41.19
CA ASP A 240 -8.44 27.89 -41.32
C ASP A 240 -7.49 26.82 -40.75
N VAL A 241 -7.93 25.56 -40.72
CA VAL A 241 -7.13 24.40 -40.29
C VAL A 241 -7.11 23.32 -41.37
N LYS A 242 -5.94 22.70 -41.59
CA LYS A 242 -5.74 21.60 -42.54
C LYS A 242 -4.97 20.43 -41.90
N TYR A 243 -4.85 19.33 -42.64
CA TYR A 243 -4.05 18.19 -42.20
C TYR A 243 -2.55 18.56 -42.12
N PRO A 244 -1.78 18.01 -41.15
CA PRO A 244 -0.34 18.23 -41.06
C PRO A 244 0.43 17.70 -42.28
N ALA A 245 1.65 18.18 -42.47
CA ALA A 245 2.52 17.74 -43.57
C ALA A 245 3.07 16.30 -43.38
N SER A 246 3.29 15.87 -42.13
CA SER A 246 3.84 14.55 -41.82
C SER A 246 2.73 13.55 -41.51
N PHE A 247 2.76 12.37 -42.14
CA PHE A 247 1.84 11.27 -41.82
C PHE A 247 1.98 10.76 -40.38
N ASN A 248 3.10 11.01 -39.70
CA ASN A 248 3.27 10.67 -38.28
C ASN A 248 2.35 11.50 -37.36
N GLN A 249 1.85 12.65 -37.82
CA GLN A 249 0.99 13.54 -37.04
C GLN A 249 -0.50 13.24 -37.26
N TYR A 250 -0.82 12.16 -37.97
CA TYR A 250 -2.20 11.76 -38.27
C TYR A 250 -2.77 10.84 -37.18
N GLY A 251 -2.02 10.64 -36.10
CA GLY A 251 -2.45 9.89 -34.93
C GLY A 251 -3.45 10.64 -34.06
N MET A 252 -4.16 9.88 -33.23
CA MET A 252 -5.04 10.38 -32.19
C MET A 252 -4.75 9.61 -30.90
N ALA A 253 -4.83 10.31 -29.78
CA ALA A 253 -4.68 9.75 -28.44
C ALA A 253 -5.94 10.05 -27.61
N TYR A 254 -6.29 9.17 -26.69
CA TYR A 254 -7.40 9.35 -25.78
C TYR A 254 -6.92 9.19 -24.35
N ASP A 255 -7.38 10.07 -23.47
CA ASP A 255 -6.92 10.13 -22.08
C ASP A 255 -7.47 9.02 -21.17
N GLY A 256 -8.09 7.98 -21.75
CA GLY A 256 -8.78 6.91 -21.04
C GLY A 256 -10.15 7.31 -20.47
N SER A 257 -10.56 8.59 -20.50
CA SER A 257 -11.75 9.07 -19.79
C SER A 257 -12.69 9.97 -20.60
N ASN A 258 -12.20 11.07 -21.17
CA ASN A 258 -13.05 12.09 -21.77
C ASN A 258 -12.41 12.95 -22.87
N ILE A 259 -11.08 13.05 -22.94
CA ILE A 259 -10.39 13.95 -23.87
C ILE A 259 -9.73 13.18 -24.99
N ILE A 260 -10.02 13.61 -26.21
CA ILE A 260 -9.34 13.16 -27.42
C ILE A 260 -8.34 14.24 -27.85
N TYR A 261 -7.10 13.83 -28.13
CA TYR A 261 -6.02 14.68 -28.61
C TYR A 261 -5.70 14.38 -30.07
N PHE A 262 -5.46 15.44 -30.85
CA PHE A 262 -5.08 15.35 -32.27
C PHE A 262 -4.40 16.64 -32.73
N LEU A 263 -3.80 16.63 -33.92
CA LEU A 263 -3.13 17.81 -34.49
C LEU A 263 -3.77 18.28 -35.79
N TRP A 264 -3.80 19.59 -35.97
CA TRP A 264 -4.03 20.25 -37.26
C TRP A 264 -3.01 21.37 -37.46
N GLU A 265 -2.65 21.59 -38.73
CA GLU A 265 -1.86 22.73 -39.16
C GLU A 265 -2.78 23.93 -39.33
N ASP A 266 -2.45 25.07 -38.72
CA ASP A 266 -3.13 26.32 -38.98
C ASP A 266 -2.65 26.88 -40.33
N THR A 267 -3.60 27.30 -41.17
CA THR A 267 -3.31 27.75 -42.53
C THR A 267 -2.73 29.18 -42.59
N ASP A 268 -2.85 29.96 -41.53
CA ASP A 268 -2.34 31.34 -41.46
C ASP A 268 -0.84 31.39 -41.12
N ASP A 269 -0.37 30.53 -40.20
CA ASP A 269 1.02 30.52 -39.73
C ASP A 269 1.83 29.27 -40.14
N ASN A 270 1.18 28.24 -40.68
CA ASN A 270 1.78 26.96 -41.06
C ASN A 270 2.39 26.18 -39.88
N GLU A 271 1.89 26.40 -38.66
CA GLU A 271 2.31 25.68 -37.46
C GLU A 271 1.28 24.61 -37.06
N ASP A 272 1.77 23.52 -36.47
CA ASP A 272 0.93 22.43 -35.98
C ASP A 272 0.51 22.69 -34.52
N TYR A 273 -0.80 22.72 -34.30
CA TYR A 273 -1.39 22.91 -32.98
C TYR A 273 -1.96 21.60 -32.45
N LEU A 274 -1.76 21.36 -31.15
CA LEU A 274 -2.47 20.30 -30.45
C LEU A 274 -3.90 20.76 -30.15
N PHE A 275 -4.88 20.02 -30.63
CA PHE A 275 -6.28 20.18 -30.29
C PHE A 275 -6.70 19.14 -29.26
N SER A 276 -7.51 19.56 -28.29
CA SER A 276 -8.15 18.68 -27.33
C SER A 276 -9.67 18.80 -27.44
N TYR A 277 -10.38 17.68 -27.57
CA TYR A 277 -11.83 17.62 -27.62
C TYR A 277 -12.41 16.93 -26.39
N SER A 278 -13.32 17.60 -25.69
CA SER A 278 -14.04 17.06 -24.53
C SER A 278 -15.31 16.35 -24.98
N ILE A 279 -15.39 15.04 -24.76
CA ILE A 279 -16.56 14.22 -25.13
C ILE A 279 -17.81 14.65 -24.35
N THR A 280 -17.73 14.71 -23.02
CA THR A 280 -18.87 15.13 -22.17
C THR A 280 -19.21 16.60 -22.32
N GLY A 281 -18.21 17.45 -22.55
CA GLY A 281 -18.39 18.89 -22.69
C GLY A 281 -18.69 19.36 -24.11
N ASP A 282 -18.69 18.44 -25.08
CA ASP A 282 -18.88 18.69 -26.52
C ASP A 282 -18.19 19.96 -27.01
N SER A 283 -16.90 20.08 -26.74
CA SER A 283 -16.14 21.30 -27.01
C SER A 283 -14.69 21.00 -27.34
N VAL A 284 -14.16 21.80 -28.28
CA VAL A 284 -12.75 21.75 -28.70
C VAL A 284 -11.99 22.92 -28.09
N THR A 285 -10.72 22.69 -27.76
CA THR A 285 -9.77 23.73 -27.38
C THR A 285 -8.53 23.58 -28.24
N GLN A 286 -8.12 24.67 -28.92
CA GLN A 286 -6.81 24.78 -29.54
C GLN A 286 -5.78 25.04 -28.44
N GLY A 287 -4.82 24.13 -28.31
CA GLY A 287 -3.74 24.18 -27.34
C GLY A 287 -2.54 24.97 -27.84
N ALA A 288 -1.36 24.64 -27.32
CA ALA A 288 -0.10 25.23 -27.76
C ALA A 288 0.37 24.63 -29.09
N ILE A 289 1.30 25.34 -29.74
CA ILE A 289 2.05 24.83 -30.89
C ILE A 289 2.87 23.63 -30.42
N TYR A 290 2.62 22.48 -31.04
CA TYR A 290 3.34 21.24 -30.76
C TYR A 290 3.64 20.53 -32.07
N ASN A 291 4.93 20.48 -32.43
CA ASN A 291 5.39 19.70 -33.56
C ASN A 291 5.72 18.25 -33.11
N ILE A 292 4.68 17.50 -32.74
CA ILE A 292 4.77 16.15 -32.19
C ILE A 292 3.94 15.15 -33.00
N ALA A 293 4.34 13.89 -32.97
CA ALA A 293 3.58 12.76 -33.47
C ALA A 293 2.99 11.96 -32.31
N LEU A 294 1.66 11.80 -32.31
CA LEU A 294 0.96 10.99 -31.32
C LEU A 294 1.06 9.51 -31.68
N MET A 295 1.47 8.69 -30.73
CA MET A 295 1.20 7.26 -30.81
C MET A 295 -0.31 7.06 -30.78
N LEU A 296 -0.81 6.14 -31.61
CA LEU A 296 -2.24 5.84 -31.58
C LEU A 296 -2.62 5.19 -30.26
N ASP A 297 -3.74 5.60 -29.69
CA ASP A 297 -4.32 5.03 -28.48
C ASP A 297 -4.37 3.50 -28.51
N ARG A 298 -4.79 2.93 -29.64
CA ARG A 298 -4.87 1.48 -29.88
C ARG A 298 -3.53 0.72 -29.82
N ASN A 299 -2.40 1.44 -29.81
CA ASN A 299 -1.06 0.89 -29.70
C ASN A 299 -0.48 1.06 -28.29
N ASN A 300 -1.24 1.61 -27.34
CA ASN A 300 -0.91 1.65 -25.93
C ASN A 300 -1.44 0.41 -25.20
N SER A 301 -0.64 -0.22 -24.34
CA SER A 301 -1.06 -1.36 -23.53
C SER A 301 -2.01 -0.96 -22.40
N GLY A 302 -1.93 0.30 -21.94
CA GLY A 302 -2.69 0.82 -20.80
C GLY A 302 -2.27 0.20 -19.46
N ILE A 303 -1.13 -0.48 -19.40
CA ILE A 303 -0.62 -1.18 -18.22
C ILE A 303 0.77 -0.62 -17.88
N ALA A 304 1.07 -0.53 -16.58
CA ALA A 304 2.36 -0.06 -16.09
C ALA A 304 3.55 -0.77 -16.77
N PRO A 305 4.58 -0.02 -17.20
CA PRO A 305 4.81 1.42 -17.03
C PRO A 305 4.24 2.32 -18.16
N ASN A 306 3.37 1.76 -19.00
CA ASN A 306 2.75 2.36 -20.18
C ASN A 306 1.25 2.63 -19.94
N GLU A 307 0.91 3.31 -18.83
CA GLU A 307 -0.48 3.62 -18.49
C GLU A 307 -1.04 4.79 -19.31
N SER A 308 -0.16 5.52 -19.99
CA SER A 308 -0.49 6.74 -20.73
C SER A 308 0.15 6.70 -22.11
N GLU A 309 -0.56 7.25 -23.10
CA GLU A 309 -0.13 7.29 -24.48
C GLU A 309 1.15 8.11 -24.61
N LYS A 310 1.99 7.76 -25.57
CA LYS A 310 3.24 8.46 -25.85
C LYS A 310 3.13 9.31 -27.10
N ALA A 311 4.02 10.29 -27.19
CA ALA A 311 4.27 11.03 -28.40
C ALA A 311 5.77 11.31 -28.53
N PHE A 312 6.21 11.74 -29.71
CA PHE A 312 7.59 12.18 -29.91
C PHE A 312 7.63 13.47 -30.71
N GLY A 313 8.63 14.31 -30.48
CA GLY A 313 8.85 15.49 -31.30
C GLY A 313 9.37 15.14 -32.68
N ILE A 314 8.78 15.71 -33.72
CA ILE A 314 9.23 15.51 -35.11
C ILE A 314 10.57 16.23 -35.36
N ALA A 315 10.76 17.38 -34.69
CA ALA A 315 11.89 18.28 -34.88
C ALA A 315 12.83 18.37 -33.66
N ASN A 316 12.63 17.52 -32.65
CA ASN A 316 13.48 17.44 -31.47
C ASN A 316 13.60 15.98 -31.01
N GLU A 317 14.47 15.73 -30.05
CA GLU A 317 14.75 14.41 -29.49
C GLU A 317 14.02 14.20 -28.15
N ILE A 318 12.74 14.60 -28.07
CA ILE A 318 11.94 14.49 -26.84
C ILE A 318 10.84 13.46 -27.03
N VAL A 319 10.73 12.56 -26.05
CA VAL A 319 9.56 11.69 -25.86
C VAL A 319 8.61 12.37 -24.87
N TYR A 320 7.34 12.40 -25.24
CA TYR A 320 6.26 12.98 -24.46
C TYR A 320 5.30 11.89 -24.00
N GLU A 321 4.60 12.19 -22.90
CA GLU A 321 3.48 11.43 -22.37
C GLU A 321 2.22 12.30 -22.52
N ILE A 322 1.16 11.71 -23.04
CA ILE A 322 -0.15 12.33 -23.20
C ILE A 322 -0.94 11.98 -21.95
N THR A 323 -1.40 13.00 -21.22
CA THR A 323 -2.06 12.77 -19.94
C THR A 323 -3.09 13.85 -19.66
N THR A 324 -4.10 13.50 -18.87
CA THR A 324 -5.07 14.45 -18.30
C THR A 324 -4.40 15.50 -17.40
N ALA A 325 -3.20 15.21 -16.89
CA ALA A 325 -2.44 16.09 -16.04
C ALA A 325 -1.79 17.26 -16.82
N GLU A 326 -1.66 18.41 -16.16
CA GLU A 326 -0.83 19.54 -16.59
C GLU A 326 -1.06 20.09 -18.03
N GLY A 327 -2.23 19.87 -18.63
CA GLY A 327 -2.60 20.45 -19.92
C GLY A 327 -2.40 19.57 -21.15
N GLY A 328 -2.23 18.25 -20.98
CA GLY A 328 -2.36 17.28 -22.08
C GLY A 328 -1.08 16.64 -22.56
N VAL A 329 0.07 17.33 -22.45
CA VAL A 329 1.36 16.86 -22.97
C VAL A 329 2.46 17.14 -21.95
N LEU A 330 3.15 16.10 -21.51
CA LEU A 330 4.27 16.17 -20.59
C LEU A 330 5.54 15.65 -21.24
N GLN A 331 6.66 16.30 -20.98
CA GLN A 331 7.98 15.74 -21.33
C GLN A 331 8.26 14.52 -20.44
N LEU A 332 8.20 13.33 -21.03
CA LEU A 332 8.58 12.08 -20.36
C LEU A 332 10.10 12.00 -20.23
N GLN A 333 10.80 12.19 -21.35
CA GLN A 333 12.26 12.13 -21.40
C GLN A 333 12.79 12.92 -22.60
N ASP A 334 13.71 13.86 -22.36
CA ASP A 334 14.56 14.43 -23.40
C ASP A 334 15.80 13.55 -23.60
N VAL A 335 15.88 12.90 -24.75
CA VAL A 335 16.95 11.97 -25.13
C VAL A 335 18.05 12.64 -25.97
N SER A 336 18.07 13.96 -26.12
CA SER A 336 19.05 14.69 -26.95
C SER A 336 20.52 14.46 -26.54
N ALA A 337 20.77 14.09 -25.28
CA ALA A 337 22.11 13.75 -24.80
C ALA A 337 22.60 12.35 -25.23
N ILE A 338 21.68 11.46 -25.62
CA ILE A 338 21.96 10.07 -26.03
C ILE A 338 21.52 9.75 -27.47
N ALA A 339 20.75 10.64 -28.09
CA ALA A 339 20.35 10.59 -29.50
C ALA A 339 21.24 11.51 -30.36
N ASP A 340 21.41 11.14 -31.63
CA ASP A 340 22.16 11.94 -32.61
C ASP A 340 21.35 12.26 -33.88
N ALA A 341 20.04 12.04 -33.83
CA ALA A 341 19.07 12.37 -34.86
C ALA A 341 17.65 12.39 -34.25
N ASN A 342 16.68 12.98 -34.96
CA ASN A 342 15.29 13.02 -34.52
C ASN A 342 14.65 11.63 -34.50
N ILE A 343 13.63 11.48 -33.66
CA ILE A 343 12.79 10.27 -33.58
C ILE A 343 11.91 10.20 -34.84
N THR A 344 11.74 8.99 -35.40
CA THR A 344 10.93 8.77 -36.62
C THR A 344 9.67 7.94 -36.38
N ALA A 345 9.68 7.10 -35.34
CA ALA A 345 8.57 6.25 -34.95
C ALA A 345 8.74 5.81 -33.49
N ILE A 346 7.60 5.58 -32.81
CA ILE A 346 7.52 5.11 -31.43
C ILE A 346 6.45 4.00 -31.30
N THR A 347 6.70 3.05 -30.43
CA THR A 347 5.75 2.08 -29.89
C THR A 347 5.76 2.20 -28.36
N ASP A 348 5.04 1.31 -27.67
CA ASP A 348 5.02 1.28 -26.22
C ASP A 348 6.41 1.18 -25.59
N ASN A 349 7.23 0.24 -26.07
CA ASN A 349 8.53 -0.04 -25.47
C ASN A 349 9.71 0.37 -26.36
N PHE A 350 9.50 0.74 -27.62
CA PHE A 350 10.60 1.05 -28.54
C PHE A 350 10.42 2.39 -29.23
N PHE A 351 11.54 3.07 -29.51
CA PHE A 351 11.55 4.10 -30.54
C PHE A 351 12.75 3.95 -31.47
N MET A 352 12.60 4.48 -32.69
CA MET A 352 13.66 4.50 -33.69
C MET A 352 14.00 5.95 -34.07
N LEU A 353 15.28 6.24 -34.24
CA LEU A 353 15.75 7.50 -34.83
C LEU A 353 15.72 7.43 -36.36
N THR A 354 15.68 8.60 -37.01
CA THR A 354 15.72 8.75 -38.48
C THR A 354 16.98 8.15 -39.14
N ASN A 355 18.03 7.87 -38.38
CA ASN A 355 19.25 7.18 -38.85
C ASN A 355 19.25 5.66 -38.56
N GLY A 356 18.12 5.11 -38.09
CA GLY A 356 17.91 3.69 -37.81
C GLY A 356 18.31 3.23 -36.40
N LYS A 357 18.88 4.10 -35.55
CA LYS A 357 19.25 3.71 -34.19
C LYS A 357 18.03 3.40 -33.32
N MET A 358 18.13 2.30 -32.58
CA MET A 358 17.04 1.77 -31.76
C MET A 358 17.21 2.06 -30.27
N PHE A 359 16.08 2.35 -29.61
CA PHE A 359 15.99 2.60 -28.18
C PHE A 359 14.86 1.77 -27.58
N GLU A 360 15.02 1.39 -26.30
CA GLU A 360 14.05 0.60 -25.55
C GLU A 360 13.75 1.24 -24.19
N TYR A 361 12.47 1.28 -23.82
CA TYR A 361 11.99 1.74 -22.52
C TYR A 361 12.27 0.66 -21.48
N THR A 362 13.36 0.86 -20.73
CA THR A 362 13.95 -0.20 -19.89
C THR A 362 13.86 0.19 -18.43
N ASN A 363 13.61 -0.79 -17.56
CA ASN A 363 13.76 -0.61 -16.11
C ASN A 363 15.25 -0.38 -15.78
N ILE A 364 15.55 0.75 -15.16
CA ILE A 364 16.91 1.17 -14.80
C ILE A 364 17.18 1.12 -13.30
N ALA A 365 16.32 0.50 -12.50
CA ALA A 365 16.47 0.40 -11.04
C ALA A 365 17.86 -0.10 -10.60
N SER A 366 18.50 -0.95 -11.42
CA SER A 366 19.85 -1.46 -11.15
C SER A 366 20.97 -0.42 -11.29
N ASP A 367 20.72 0.74 -11.92
CA ASP A 367 21.68 1.83 -12.10
C ASP A 367 21.57 2.93 -11.05
N ILE A 368 20.56 2.86 -10.19
CA ILE A 368 20.31 3.83 -9.13
C ILE A 368 20.98 3.32 -7.85
N ASN A 369 21.88 4.15 -7.31
CA ASN A 369 22.66 3.85 -6.11
C ASN A 369 21.94 4.31 -4.84
N HIS A 370 21.20 5.42 -4.93
CA HIS A 370 20.41 5.99 -3.84
C HIS A 370 19.08 6.50 -4.40
N LEU A 371 17.99 6.25 -3.68
CA LEU A 371 16.69 6.84 -3.96
C LEU A 371 15.94 6.98 -2.65
N LYS A 372 15.49 8.20 -2.39
CA LYS A 372 14.70 8.56 -1.21
C LYS A 372 13.57 9.48 -1.66
N VAL A 373 12.34 9.08 -1.41
CA VAL A 373 11.14 9.88 -1.65
C VAL A 373 10.64 10.40 -0.32
N THR A 374 10.41 11.70 -0.20
CA THR A 374 9.87 12.34 0.99
C THR A 374 8.53 13.00 0.65
N GLU A 375 7.50 12.61 1.38
CA GLU A 375 6.13 13.13 1.27
C GLU A 375 5.70 13.58 2.67
N GLU A 376 5.16 14.78 2.79
CA GLU A 376 4.63 15.28 4.07
C GLU A 376 3.40 16.16 3.81
N LEU A 377 2.37 15.98 4.64
CA LEU A 377 1.07 16.59 4.47
C LEU A 377 1.19 18.12 4.38
N GLY A 378 0.69 18.70 3.29
CA GLY A 378 0.78 20.14 3.08
C GLY A 378 2.20 20.66 2.80
N THR A 379 3.15 19.82 2.40
CA THR A 379 4.48 20.22 1.90
C THR A 379 4.74 19.64 0.51
N LEU A 380 5.75 20.17 -0.20
CA LEU A 380 6.15 19.59 -1.49
C LEU A 380 6.73 18.21 -1.26
N SER A 381 6.20 17.22 -1.95
CA SER A 381 6.95 15.98 -2.05
C SER A 381 8.19 16.19 -2.93
N TYR A 382 9.24 15.45 -2.64
CA TYR A 382 10.47 15.48 -3.42
C TYR A 382 11.20 14.15 -3.31
N ALA A 383 12.10 13.89 -4.25
CA ALA A 383 12.98 12.75 -4.20
C ALA A 383 14.44 13.16 -4.42
N ASP A 384 15.32 12.52 -3.67
CA ASP A 384 16.77 12.56 -3.84
C ASP A 384 17.19 11.25 -4.52
N MET A 385 17.95 11.34 -5.62
CA MET A 385 18.39 10.18 -6.39
C MET A 385 19.85 10.31 -6.80
N ASP A 386 20.63 9.26 -6.55
CA ASP A 386 22.00 9.12 -7.06
C ASP A 386 22.06 8.01 -8.11
N ILE A 387 22.63 8.30 -9.28
CA ILE A 387 22.74 7.35 -10.40
C ILE A 387 24.19 7.16 -10.85
N LYS A 388 24.49 5.99 -11.40
CA LYS A 388 25.78 5.69 -12.03
C LYS A 388 26.08 6.63 -13.20
N GLU A 389 27.36 6.95 -13.40
CA GLU A 389 27.87 7.74 -14.53
C GLU A 389 27.35 7.27 -15.90
N THR A 390 27.26 5.96 -16.12
CA THR A 390 26.84 5.38 -17.40
C THR A 390 25.43 5.74 -17.83
N THR A 391 24.57 6.10 -16.88
CA THR A 391 23.14 6.38 -17.11
C THR A 391 22.81 7.86 -16.89
N LEU A 392 23.82 8.68 -16.55
CA LEU A 392 23.68 10.11 -16.31
C LEU A 392 23.05 10.85 -17.50
N GLY A 393 23.48 10.53 -18.72
CA GLY A 393 23.00 11.17 -19.95
C GLY A 393 21.53 10.87 -20.30
N HIS A 394 20.84 10.04 -19.52
CA HIS A 394 19.46 9.64 -19.78
C HIS A 394 18.45 10.59 -19.10
N PHE A 395 18.92 11.65 -18.46
CA PHE A 395 18.11 12.57 -17.68
C PHE A 395 18.45 14.02 -18.05
N SER A 396 17.39 14.79 -18.24
CA SER A 396 17.43 16.21 -18.52
C SER A 396 16.52 16.96 -17.56
N ALA A 397 16.79 18.26 -17.36
CA ALA A 397 15.88 19.11 -16.60
C ALA A 397 14.51 19.14 -17.28
N GLY A 398 13.44 18.98 -16.50
CA GLY A 398 12.07 18.92 -16.99
C GLY A 398 11.51 17.51 -17.20
N ASP A 399 12.36 16.47 -17.25
CA ASP A 399 11.92 15.08 -17.40
C ASP A 399 11.01 14.65 -16.24
N ILE A 400 10.00 13.83 -16.56
CA ILE A 400 9.13 13.20 -15.58
C ILE A 400 9.67 11.83 -15.18
N ILE A 401 9.70 11.58 -13.88
CA ILE A 401 10.13 10.34 -13.24
C ILE A 401 8.89 9.69 -12.64
N LYS A 402 8.63 8.43 -13.02
CA LYS A 402 7.63 7.57 -12.41
C LYS A 402 8.35 6.48 -11.63
N ILE A 403 8.01 6.32 -10.35
CA ILE A 403 8.55 5.27 -9.48
C ILE A 403 7.41 4.33 -9.15
N TYR A 404 7.60 3.07 -9.52
CA TYR A 404 6.68 1.98 -9.23
C TYR A 404 7.22 1.15 -8.08
N ASP A 405 6.34 0.68 -7.21
CA ASP A 405 6.73 -0.34 -6.23
C ASP A 405 6.84 -1.73 -6.87
N SER A 406 7.14 -2.73 -6.05
CA SER A 406 7.30 -4.12 -6.48
C SER A 406 6.01 -4.83 -6.89
N ASP A 407 4.83 -4.21 -6.76
CA ASP A 407 3.58 -4.70 -7.35
C ASP A 407 3.24 -3.94 -8.65
N THR A 408 4.19 -3.18 -9.21
CA THR A 408 4.01 -2.38 -10.43
C THR A 408 2.95 -1.27 -10.32
N VAL A 409 2.63 -0.85 -9.09
CA VAL A 409 1.73 0.29 -8.87
C VAL A 409 2.54 1.57 -8.82
N LEU A 410 2.04 2.64 -9.45
CA LEU A 410 2.66 3.96 -9.39
C LEU A 410 2.61 4.48 -7.95
N SER A 411 3.76 4.56 -7.28
CA SER A 411 3.84 4.99 -5.89
C SER A 411 4.33 6.42 -5.72
N TRP A 412 5.02 6.98 -6.72
CA TRP A 412 5.40 8.40 -6.75
C TRP A 412 5.76 8.89 -8.16
N ARG A 413 5.50 10.19 -8.43
CA ARG A 413 5.89 10.87 -9.68
C ARG A 413 6.46 12.25 -9.40
N GLY A 414 7.50 12.63 -10.13
CA GLY A 414 8.08 13.96 -10.03
C GLY A 414 8.85 14.43 -11.26
N ARG A 415 9.25 15.70 -11.25
CA ARG A 415 9.97 16.41 -12.30
C ARG A 415 11.41 16.68 -11.90
N VAL A 416 12.35 16.33 -12.77
CA VAL A 416 13.77 16.61 -12.57
C VAL A 416 14.02 18.12 -12.64
N LEU A 417 14.59 18.71 -11.60
CA LEU A 417 14.95 20.13 -11.60
C LEU A 417 16.29 20.37 -12.31
N TYR A 418 17.35 19.75 -11.79
CA TYR A 418 18.69 19.90 -12.35
C TYR A 418 19.56 18.68 -11.98
N PRO A 419 20.21 18.03 -12.95
CA PRO A 419 21.25 17.03 -12.68
C PRO A 419 22.55 17.70 -12.23
N GLU A 420 23.10 17.28 -11.09
CA GLU A 420 24.45 17.67 -10.67
C GLU A 420 25.43 16.49 -10.81
N MET A 421 26.58 16.71 -11.44
CA MET A 421 27.67 15.73 -11.43
C MET A 421 28.54 15.95 -10.20
N VAL A 422 28.67 14.92 -9.38
CA VAL A 422 29.49 14.96 -8.17
C VAL A 422 30.53 13.84 -8.21
N LEU A 423 31.76 14.17 -7.82
CA LEU A 423 32.80 13.17 -7.58
C LEU A 423 32.67 12.68 -6.14
N GLU A 424 32.27 11.42 -5.96
CA GLU A 424 32.19 10.78 -4.64
C GLU A 424 33.31 9.73 -4.52
N GLY A 425 34.36 10.08 -3.79
CA GLY A 425 35.59 9.28 -3.73
C GLY A 425 36.33 9.27 -5.09
N THR A 426 36.30 8.12 -5.79
CA THR A 426 36.88 7.96 -7.13
C THR A 426 35.84 7.75 -8.23
N GLU A 427 34.56 7.66 -7.89
CA GLU A 427 33.47 7.44 -8.83
C GLU A 427 32.73 8.75 -9.12
N VAL A 428 32.37 8.96 -10.39
CA VAL A 428 31.48 10.05 -10.78
C VAL A 428 30.06 9.53 -10.67
N ILE A 429 29.21 10.28 -9.97
CA ILE A 429 27.79 9.97 -9.85
C ILE A 429 26.97 11.21 -10.25
N GLY A 430 25.76 10.96 -10.73
CA GLY A 430 24.76 12.02 -10.90
C GLY A 430 23.88 12.12 -9.67
N LYS A 431 23.81 13.31 -9.06
CA LYS A 431 22.87 13.64 -7.99
C LYS A 431 21.70 14.42 -8.56
N TYR A 432 20.49 14.02 -8.20
CA TYR A 432 19.26 14.58 -8.71
C TYR A 432 18.34 14.94 -7.56
N VAL A 433 17.85 16.18 -7.59
CA VAL A 433 16.68 16.60 -6.81
C VAL A 433 15.49 16.65 -7.75
N ILE A 434 14.47 15.87 -7.42
CA ILE A 434 13.27 15.70 -8.22
C ILE A 434 12.12 16.26 -7.39
N LEU A 435 11.38 17.24 -7.91
CA LEU A 435 10.19 17.75 -7.21
C LEU A 435 8.99 16.89 -7.56
N GLY A 436 8.15 16.57 -6.58
CA GLY A 436 6.89 15.91 -6.85
C GLY A 436 5.98 16.72 -7.76
N VAL A 437 5.08 16.02 -8.45
CA VAL A 437 4.09 16.67 -9.31
C VAL A 437 3.14 17.59 -8.55
N ASP A 438 3.03 17.45 -7.23
CA ASP A 438 2.32 18.38 -6.36
C ASP A 438 2.89 19.82 -6.38
N SER A 439 4.10 20.00 -6.93
CA SER A 439 4.69 21.31 -7.21
C SER A 439 3.94 22.16 -8.25
N ILE A 440 3.10 21.56 -9.10
CA ILE A 440 2.30 22.32 -10.07
C ILE A 440 1.40 23.36 -9.39
N PHE A 441 0.89 23.07 -8.19
CA PHE A 441 -0.02 23.94 -7.44
C PHE A 441 0.66 25.16 -6.82
N ASP A 442 2.00 25.21 -6.75
CA ASP A 442 2.75 26.38 -6.27
C ASP A 442 2.85 27.48 -7.33
N ASN A 443 2.78 27.12 -8.61
CA ASN A 443 2.90 28.06 -9.71
C ASN A 443 1.56 28.61 -10.21
N ILE A 444 0.45 27.98 -9.83
CA ILE A 444 -0.89 28.36 -10.28
C ILE A 444 -1.51 29.39 -9.35
N TYR A 445 -2.08 30.43 -9.95
CA TYR A 445 -2.90 31.40 -9.25
C TYR A 445 -4.35 30.91 -9.24
N ARG A 446 -5.04 31.16 -8.12
CA ARG A 446 -6.46 30.85 -8.01
C ARG A 446 -7.32 31.73 -8.92
N LYS A 447 -8.52 31.25 -9.24
CA LYS A 447 -9.60 32.07 -9.80
C LYS A 447 -10.04 33.16 -8.82
N ASN A 448 -10.27 34.36 -9.34
CA ASN A 448 -10.82 35.47 -8.56
C ASN A 448 -12.34 35.34 -8.42
N PHE A 449 -12.85 35.39 -7.19
CA PHE A 449 -14.28 35.44 -6.89
C PHE A 449 -14.64 36.81 -6.31
N THR A 450 -15.39 37.61 -7.06
CA THR A 450 -15.81 38.95 -6.63
C THR A 450 -17.04 38.93 -5.71
N THR A 451 -17.71 37.79 -5.62
CA THR A 451 -18.89 37.54 -4.77
C THR A 451 -18.59 36.46 -3.75
N VAL A 452 -19.32 36.47 -2.64
CA VAL A 452 -19.28 35.40 -1.62
C VAL A 452 -19.66 34.05 -2.24
N ARG A 453 -18.90 33.00 -1.92
CA ARG A 453 -19.10 31.62 -2.41
C ARG A 453 -18.92 30.61 -1.28
N SER A 454 -19.57 29.46 -1.37
CA SER A 454 -19.34 28.33 -0.44
C SER A 454 -17.94 27.75 -0.63
N SER A 455 -17.39 27.10 0.40
CA SER A 455 -16.12 26.37 0.29
C SER A 455 -16.18 25.30 -0.80
N ASP A 456 -17.28 24.55 -0.93
CA ASP A 456 -17.50 23.60 -2.03
C ASP A 456 -17.32 24.25 -3.41
N TYR A 457 -17.98 25.38 -3.63
CA TYR A 457 -17.88 26.11 -4.89
C TYR A 457 -16.45 26.60 -5.14
N VAL A 458 -15.80 27.14 -4.09
CA VAL A 458 -14.43 27.62 -4.19
C VAL A 458 -13.51 26.45 -4.53
N LEU A 459 -13.59 25.32 -3.84
CA LEU A 459 -12.75 24.15 -4.06
C LEU A 459 -12.88 23.62 -5.50
N LYS A 460 -14.11 23.48 -6.00
CA LYS A 460 -14.41 23.05 -7.39
C LYS A 460 -13.90 24.02 -8.46
N ASN A 461 -13.80 25.30 -8.15
CA ASN A 461 -13.47 26.35 -9.13
C ASN A 461 -12.17 27.11 -8.80
N ILE A 462 -11.38 26.58 -7.85
CA ILE A 462 -10.21 27.30 -7.28
C ILE A 462 -9.14 27.49 -8.33
N ILE A 463 -8.99 26.51 -9.21
CA ILE A 463 -8.20 26.58 -10.44
C ILE A 463 -9.21 26.92 -11.55
N ASP A 464 -8.81 27.75 -12.52
CA ASP A 464 -9.67 28.34 -13.58
C ASP A 464 -10.28 27.31 -14.57
N ASN A 465 -10.73 26.14 -14.11
CA ASN A 465 -11.08 24.93 -14.86
C ASN A 465 -9.95 24.33 -15.72
N ALA A 466 -8.81 25.01 -15.83
CA ALA A 466 -7.63 24.55 -16.58
C ALA A 466 -7.04 23.23 -16.06
N LEU A 467 -7.26 22.89 -14.78
CA LEU A 467 -6.86 21.61 -14.16
C LEU A 467 -8.02 20.92 -13.43
N SER A 468 -9.26 21.13 -13.89
CA SER A 468 -10.47 20.59 -13.23
C SER A 468 -10.49 19.07 -13.06
N ARG A 469 -9.60 18.33 -13.75
CA ARG A 469 -9.47 16.87 -13.66
C ARG A 469 -8.35 16.35 -12.75
N LEU A 470 -7.48 17.22 -12.24
CA LEU A 470 -6.52 16.85 -11.17
C LEU A 470 -7.17 17.00 -9.79
N PHE A 471 -8.47 16.80 -9.70
CA PHE A 471 -9.25 17.04 -8.50
C PHE A 471 -10.35 15.98 -8.40
N SER A 472 -10.09 14.95 -7.58
CA SER A 472 -11.14 14.10 -7.04
C SER A 472 -11.67 14.70 -5.76
N TYR A 473 -12.98 14.67 -5.63
CA TYR A 473 -13.70 14.96 -4.40
C TYR A 473 -14.53 13.73 -4.08
N ASP A 474 -14.41 13.23 -2.85
CA ASP A 474 -15.28 12.18 -2.34
C ASP A 474 -16.68 12.78 -2.13
N ASP A 475 -17.56 12.51 -3.09
CA ASP A 475 -18.93 12.98 -3.15
C ASP A 475 -19.85 12.34 -2.12
N GLU A 476 -19.37 11.35 -1.36
CA GLU A 476 -20.12 10.67 -0.30
C GLU A 476 -20.18 11.47 1.02
N ILE A 477 -19.45 12.59 1.15
CA ILE A 477 -19.52 13.49 2.32
C ILE A 477 -20.15 14.83 1.93
N ASP A 478 -21.45 14.79 1.72
CA ASP A 478 -22.29 15.86 1.20
C ASP A 478 -22.58 16.96 2.25
N ASP A 479 -21.58 17.72 2.74
CA ASP A 479 -21.85 18.91 3.59
C ASP A 479 -20.73 19.98 3.74
N PHE A 480 -20.03 20.38 2.67
CA PHE A 480 -19.15 21.59 2.70
C PHE A 480 -19.95 22.90 2.49
N SER A 481 -21.27 22.88 2.69
CA SER A 481 -22.17 23.95 2.24
C SER A 481 -22.33 25.12 3.24
N ALA A 482 -21.99 24.90 4.51
CA ALA A 482 -22.33 25.82 5.60
C ALA A 482 -21.49 27.10 5.63
N LEU A 483 -20.26 27.07 5.09
CA LEU A 483 -19.31 28.19 5.19
C LEU A 483 -19.21 28.96 3.88
N THR A 484 -19.22 30.29 3.97
CA THR A 484 -19.09 31.16 2.80
C THR A 484 -18.00 32.21 2.99
N PHE A 485 -17.23 32.44 1.92
CA PHE A 485 -16.02 33.25 1.97
C PHE A 485 -15.93 34.19 0.78
N LYS A 486 -15.23 35.32 0.96
CA LYS A 486 -14.92 36.28 -0.11
C LYS A 486 -13.41 36.49 -0.15
N TYR A 487 -12.77 36.09 -1.25
CA TYR A 487 -11.34 36.30 -1.45
C TYR A 487 -11.12 37.27 -2.62
N ASP A 488 -10.75 38.50 -2.31
CA ASP A 488 -10.54 39.57 -3.31
C ASP A 488 -9.08 39.74 -3.77
N GLN A 489 -8.11 39.01 -3.18
CA GLN A 489 -6.69 39.10 -3.53
C GLN A 489 -6.17 37.86 -4.29
N LYS A 490 -5.60 38.03 -5.49
CA LYS A 490 -4.94 36.93 -6.22
C LYS A 490 -3.85 36.28 -5.36
N SER A 491 -4.06 35.02 -4.97
CA SER A 491 -3.10 34.21 -4.20
C SER A 491 -2.82 32.90 -4.93
N LYS A 492 -1.79 32.16 -4.49
CA LYS A 492 -1.44 30.85 -5.05
C LYS A 492 -2.50 29.82 -4.69
N ALA A 493 -2.90 28.98 -5.63
CA ALA A 493 -3.95 27.96 -5.45
C ALA A 493 -3.67 27.07 -4.23
N ARG A 494 -2.42 26.63 -4.07
CA ARG A 494 -2.01 25.81 -2.93
C ARG A 494 -2.18 26.49 -1.57
N LYS A 495 -1.91 27.80 -1.49
CA LYS A 495 -2.10 28.55 -0.24
C LYS A 495 -3.56 28.49 0.18
N THR A 496 -4.47 28.66 -0.77
CA THR A 496 -5.92 28.58 -0.53
C THR A 496 -6.38 27.14 -0.26
N LEU A 497 -5.84 26.13 -0.92
CA LEU A 497 -6.14 24.71 -0.62
C LEU A 497 -5.77 24.34 0.82
N LYS A 498 -4.57 24.72 1.28
CA LYS A 498 -4.14 24.51 2.68
C LYS A 498 -5.04 25.25 3.66
N TYR A 499 -5.49 26.45 3.28
CA TYR A 499 -6.40 27.25 4.09
C TYR A 499 -7.77 26.58 4.23
N LEU A 500 -8.35 26.10 3.12
CA LEU A 500 -9.62 25.35 3.12
C LEU A 500 -9.49 24.05 3.92
N ALA A 501 -8.39 23.30 3.78
CA ALA A 501 -8.15 22.08 4.54
C ALA A 501 -8.22 22.33 6.06
N MET A 502 -7.63 23.44 6.52
CA MET A 502 -7.66 23.84 7.93
C MET A 502 -9.04 24.32 8.40
N LEU A 503 -9.76 25.08 7.55
CA LEU A 503 -11.11 25.56 7.86
C LEU A 503 -12.17 24.47 7.90
N GLU A 504 -12.02 23.43 7.08
CA GLU A 504 -13.01 22.37 6.94
C GLU A 504 -12.66 21.11 7.74
N ARG A 505 -11.49 21.10 8.41
CA ARG A 505 -10.90 19.88 9.03
C ARG A 505 -10.82 18.75 8.01
N ALA A 506 -10.19 19.06 6.88
CA ALA A 506 -10.01 18.14 5.79
C ALA A 506 -8.52 17.79 5.59
N VAL A 507 -8.30 16.60 5.03
CA VAL A 507 -7.01 16.09 4.60
C VAL A 507 -6.81 16.48 3.15
N LEU A 508 -5.71 17.17 2.86
CA LEU A 508 -5.26 17.52 1.51
C LEU A 508 -4.04 16.66 1.17
N HIS A 509 -4.18 15.73 0.24
CA HIS A 509 -3.04 14.97 -0.27
C HIS A 509 -3.06 14.85 -1.79
N TYR A 510 -1.90 14.58 -2.37
CA TYR A 510 -1.73 14.42 -3.82
C TYR A 510 -1.41 12.96 -4.07
N LYS A 511 -2.19 12.32 -4.93
CA LYS A 511 -1.92 10.95 -5.37
C LYS A 511 -0.70 10.92 -6.30
N PRO A 512 -0.02 9.77 -6.46
CA PRO A 512 1.14 9.66 -7.33
C PRO A 512 0.91 10.04 -8.80
N ASP A 513 -0.32 9.90 -9.29
CA ASP A 513 -0.76 10.32 -10.63
C ASP A 513 -1.02 11.84 -10.74
N GLY A 514 -0.80 12.60 -9.67
CA GLY A 514 -0.98 14.04 -9.57
C GLY A 514 -2.39 14.49 -9.18
N GLU A 515 -3.34 13.57 -9.02
CA GLU A 515 -4.69 13.91 -8.61
C GLU A 515 -4.71 14.45 -7.18
N LEU A 516 -5.41 15.57 -6.98
CA LEU A 516 -5.66 16.13 -5.67
C LEU A 516 -6.82 15.39 -5.01
N PHE A 517 -6.61 14.96 -3.78
CA PHE A 517 -7.62 14.37 -2.91
C PHE A 517 -7.88 15.28 -1.71
N PHE A 518 -9.16 15.56 -1.44
CA PHE A 518 -9.61 16.46 -0.39
C PHE A 518 -10.79 15.86 0.39
N ASN A 519 -10.52 15.26 1.55
CA ASN A 519 -11.55 14.58 2.36
C ASN A 519 -11.72 15.20 3.74
N LYS A 520 -12.96 15.45 4.15
CA LYS A 520 -13.27 15.84 5.52
C LYS A 520 -12.98 14.68 6.46
N TYR A 521 -12.22 14.92 7.51
CA TYR A 521 -11.94 13.90 8.50
C TYR A 521 -12.62 14.33 9.80
N ASN A 522 -13.76 13.71 10.11
CA ASN A 522 -14.55 14.03 11.30
C ASN A 522 -14.54 12.91 12.36
N ASN A 523 -13.63 11.93 12.26
CA ASN A 523 -13.56 10.77 13.17
C ASN A 523 -14.85 9.92 13.24
N LEU A 524 -15.77 9.97 12.26
CA LEU A 524 -17.11 9.38 12.42
C LEU A 524 -17.53 8.27 11.45
N SER A 525 -16.64 7.66 10.67
CA SER A 525 -16.86 6.26 10.23
C SER A 525 -15.56 5.59 9.82
N PRO A 526 -15.33 4.32 10.22
CA PRO A 526 -14.29 3.50 9.61
C PRO A 526 -14.52 3.43 8.09
N SER A 527 -13.45 3.52 7.31
CA SER A 527 -13.55 3.14 5.90
C SER A 527 -14.10 1.70 5.82
N PRO A 528 -15.08 1.41 4.94
CA PRO A 528 -15.63 0.08 4.81
C PRO A 528 -14.56 -0.98 4.58
N GLN A 529 -14.52 -2.00 5.44
CA GLN A 529 -13.54 -3.08 5.39
C GLN A 529 -14.19 -4.39 4.92
N ILE A 530 -13.42 -5.27 4.29
CA ILE A 530 -13.86 -6.65 4.05
C ILE A 530 -13.46 -7.48 5.27
N TYR A 531 -14.34 -8.33 5.77
CA TYR A 531 -14.08 -9.22 6.90
C TYR A 531 -13.81 -10.64 6.40
N THR A 532 -12.78 -11.30 6.90
CA THR A 532 -12.36 -12.60 6.36
C THR A 532 -13.35 -13.70 6.69
N ALA A 533 -13.84 -14.42 5.68
CA ALA A 533 -14.79 -15.50 5.88
C ALA A 533 -14.77 -16.46 4.69
N THR A 534 -15.49 -17.57 4.79
CA THR A 534 -15.78 -18.45 3.64
C THR A 534 -16.52 -17.68 2.55
N TYR A 535 -17.48 -16.82 2.94
CA TYR A 535 -18.11 -15.84 2.06
C TYR A 535 -17.97 -14.44 2.66
N ASN A 536 -17.10 -13.64 2.05
CA ASN A 536 -16.84 -12.22 2.33
C ASN A 536 -17.34 -11.28 1.21
N PHE A 537 -17.96 -11.87 0.17
CA PHE A 537 -18.55 -11.23 -1.01
C PHE A 537 -17.62 -10.29 -1.81
N GLU A 538 -16.30 -10.42 -1.65
CA GLU A 538 -15.34 -9.45 -2.22
C GLU A 538 -15.34 -9.39 -3.75
N ASP A 539 -15.54 -10.56 -4.37
CA ASP A 539 -15.55 -10.77 -5.81
C ASP A 539 -16.94 -10.54 -6.44
N ASP A 540 -17.96 -10.28 -5.62
CA ASP A 540 -19.32 -10.05 -6.10
C ASP A 540 -19.49 -8.58 -6.56
N ALA A 541 -20.17 -8.40 -7.69
CA ALA A 541 -20.47 -7.08 -8.24
C ALA A 541 -21.57 -6.36 -7.44
N ASP A 542 -21.48 -5.04 -7.34
CA ASP A 542 -22.52 -4.25 -6.65
C ASP A 542 -23.86 -4.37 -7.39
N GLY A 543 -24.94 -4.58 -6.63
CA GLY A 543 -26.28 -4.84 -7.14
C GLY A 543 -26.50 -6.26 -7.66
N ALA A 544 -25.48 -7.13 -7.66
CA ALA A 544 -25.63 -8.54 -8.04
C ALA A 544 -26.07 -9.40 -6.85
N PHE A 545 -26.61 -10.59 -7.13
CA PHE A 545 -26.87 -11.61 -6.13
C PHE A 545 -25.56 -12.37 -5.79
N PRO A 546 -25.28 -12.74 -4.53
CA PRO A 546 -24.02 -13.37 -4.11
C PRO A 546 -23.73 -14.70 -4.83
N SER A 547 -22.49 -14.85 -5.33
CA SER A 547 -22.01 -16.06 -5.98
C SER A 547 -22.00 -17.27 -5.03
N GLY A 548 -22.46 -18.42 -5.51
CA GLY A 548 -22.54 -19.66 -4.71
C GLY A 548 -23.76 -19.77 -3.78
N TRP A 549 -24.60 -18.75 -3.72
CA TRP A 549 -25.88 -18.76 -3.00
C TRP A 549 -27.05 -19.03 -3.95
N THR A 550 -28.24 -19.26 -3.40
CA THR A 550 -29.50 -19.41 -4.15
C THR A 550 -30.50 -18.36 -3.69
N ASP A 551 -31.02 -17.59 -4.65
CA ASP A 551 -32.09 -16.62 -4.41
C ASP A 551 -33.43 -17.34 -4.33
N ASN A 552 -34.12 -17.19 -3.20
CA ASN A 552 -35.48 -17.70 -2.99
C ASN A 552 -36.45 -16.56 -2.64
N SER A 553 -36.09 -15.32 -2.95
CA SER A 553 -36.92 -14.14 -2.67
C SER A 553 -38.25 -14.18 -3.43
N GLY A 554 -39.33 -13.74 -2.77
CA GLY A 554 -40.68 -13.68 -3.33
C GLY A 554 -41.18 -12.25 -3.56
N GLY A 555 -42.27 -12.09 -4.32
CA GLY A 555 -42.98 -10.81 -4.42
C GLY A 555 -42.09 -9.62 -4.82
N SER A 556 -42.18 -8.55 -4.03
CA SER A 556 -41.43 -7.29 -4.21
C SER A 556 -40.16 -7.19 -3.35
N THR A 557 -39.55 -8.33 -3.01
CA THR A 557 -38.34 -8.40 -2.17
C THR A 557 -37.09 -8.72 -3.02
N THR A 558 -35.90 -8.42 -2.52
CA THR A 558 -34.64 -8.66 -3.24
C THR A 558 -33.50 -9.05 -2.30
N ALA A 559 -32.53 -9.80 -2.82
CA ALA A 559 -31.26 -10.11 -2.16
C ALA A 559 -30.11 -9.66 -3.07
N THR A 560 -29.30 -8.70 -2.63
CA THR A 560 -28.23 -8.12 -3.45
C THR A 560 -27.02 -7.72 -2.63
N ILE A 561 -25.84 -7.71 -3.24
CA ILE A 561 -24.63 -7.15 -2.67
C ILE A 561 -24.64 -5.63 -2.82
N ILE A 562 -24.41 -4.91 -1.73
CA ILE A 562 -24.21 -3.46 -1.72
C ILE A 562 -22.73 -3.14 -1.48
N ALA A 563 -22.28 -1.99 -1.99
CA ALA A 563 -20.87 -1.60 -1.95
C ALA A 563 -20.32 -1.55 -0.52
N SER A 564 -21.09 -0.98 0.41
CA SER A 564 -20.75 -0.91 1.83
C SER A 564 -21.91 -0.53 2.73
N LEU A 565 -21.79 -0.84 4.02
CA LEU A 565 -22.66 -0.36 5.11
C LEU A 565 -21.87 -0.29 6.43
N ASP A 566 -21.83 0.89 7.07
CA ASP A 566 -21.34 1.10 8.44
C ASP A 566 -20.01 0.40 8.79
N GLY A 567 -19.01 0.55 7.91
CA GLY A 567 -17.68 -0.02 8.11
C GLY A 567 -17.48 -1.42 7.55
N HIS A 568 -18.51 -2.05 6.97
CA HIS A 568 -18.44 -3.30 6.21
C HIS A 568 -18.52 -3.01 4.71
N ARG A 569 -17.67 -3.65 3.89
CA ARG A 569 -17.62 -3.52 2.43
C ARG A 569 -18.11 -4.83 1.81
N LYS A 570 -18.87 -4.74 0.71
CA LYS A 570 -19.49 -5.89 0.02
C LYS A 570 -20.44 -6.66 0.93
N VAL A 571 -21.55 -6.03 1.29
CA VAL A 571 -22.52 -6.56 2.25
C VAL A 571 -23.70 -7.20 1.53
N LEU A 572 -24.19 -8.34 1.99
CA LEU A 572 -25.45 -8.90 1.52
C LEU A 572 -26.62 -8.15 2.16
N GLN A 573 -27.38 -7.42 1.36
CA GLN A 573 -28.63 -6.79 1.73
C GLN A 573 -29.81 -7.67 1.30
N LEU A 574 -30.72 -7.93 2.24
CA LEU A 574 -32.05 -8.46 1.99
C LEU A 574 -33.04 -7.31 2.13
N SER A 575 -33.60 -6.84 1.02
CA SER A 575 -34.56 -5.74 1.00
C SER A 575 -35.97 -6.28 0.90
N ASP A 576 -36.80 -5.95 1.89
CA ASP A 576 -38.17 -6.42 1.97
C ASP A 576 -39.14 -5.26 1.85
N ASN A 577 -39.93 -5.27 0.78
CA ASN A 577 -40.98 -4.29 0.54
C ASN A 577 -42.34 -4.97 0.29
N ASP A 578 -42.54 -6.19 0.83
CA ASP A 578 -43.73 -7.01 0.58
C ASP A 578 -44.25 -7.69 1.86
N GLY A 579 -45.39 -7.23 2.39
CA GLY A 579 -45.95 -7.75 3.65
C GLY A 579 -46.61 -9.13 3.56
N ALA A 580 -46.29 -9.92 2.53
CA ALA A 580 -46.80 -11.27 2.31
C ALA A 580 -45.74 -12.25 1.73
N ASP A 581 -44.54 -11.77 1.41
CA ASP A 581 -43.41 -12.54 0.90
C ASP A 581 -42.15 -12.11 1.67
N SER A 582 -41.01 -12.79 1.46
CA SER A 582 -39.75 -12.43 2.14
C SER A 582 -38.58 -12.44 1.15
N ALA A 583 -37.54 -11.65 1.45
CA ALA A 583 -36.23 -11.75 0.81
C ALA A 583 -35.48 -12.94 1.43
N ILE A 584 -34.95 -13.84 0.60
CA ILE A 584 -34.31 -15.07 1.06
C ILE A 584 -33.05 -15.36 0.24
N ALA A 585 -31.92 -15.51 0.93
CA ALA A 585 -30.69 -16.04 0.36
C ALA A 585 -30.27 -17.32 1.11
N SER A 586 -30.02 -18.40 0.37
CA SER A 586 -29.63 -19.69 0.94
C SER A 586 -28.30 -20.21 0.39
N ASN A 587 -27.41 -20.69 1.26
CA ASN A 587 -26.18 -21.40 0.89
C ASN A 587 -26.31 -22.89 1.20
N SER A 588 -26.00 -23.74 0.22
CA SER A 588 -26.06 -25.21 0.37
C SER A 588 -24.66 -25.81 0.45
N PHE A 589 -24.45 -26.75 1.38
CA PHE A 589 -23.17 -27.43 1.59
C PHE A 589 -23.38 -28.93 1.92
N SER A 590 -22.29 -29.70 1.92
CA SER A 590 -22.33 -31.12 2.30
C SER A 590 -22.78 -31.30 3.76
N ALA A 591 -23.54 -32.34 4.05
CA ALA A 591 -24.10 -32.59 5.37
C ALA A 591 -23.04 -32.58 6.49
N GLN A 592 -23.22 -31.70 7.48
CA GLN A 592 -22.30 -31.54 8.61
C GLN A 592 -22.90 -32.14 9.90
N PRO A 593 -22.22 -33.11 10.54
CA PRO A 593 -22.68 -33.72 11.80
C PRO A 593 -22.37 -32.85 13.04
N SER A 594 -21.44 -31.92 12.93
CA SER A 594 -21.13 -30.89 13.92
C SER A 594 -20.32 -29.79 13.25
N GLY A 595 -20.27 -28.60 13.85
CA GLY A 595 -19.47 -27.51 13.31
C GLY A 595 -19.73 -26.17 13.98
N THR A 596 -18.92 -25.19 13.59
CA THR A 596 -19.07 -23.78 13.95
C THR A 596 -19.38 -22.96 12.69
N VAL A 597 -20.36 -22.07 12.81
CA VAL A 597 -20.71 -21.05 11.81
C VAL A 597 -20.68 -19.69 12.47
N GLU A 598 -20.02 -18.73 11.83
CA GLU A 598 -19.89 -17.36 12.31
C GLU A 598 -20.33 -16.37 11.24
N PHE A 599 -20.93 -15.25 11.63
CA PHE A 599 -21.40 -14.21 10.70
C PHE A 599 -21.71 -12.90 11.42
N TYR A 600 -21.75 -11.80 10.68
CA TYR A 600 -22.31 -10.53 11.13
C TYR A 600 -23.77 -10.39 10.68
N TRP A 601 -24.58 -9.76 11.53
CA TRP A 601 -26.01 -9.50 11.27
C TRP A 601 -26.39 -8.08 11.72
N SER A 602 -27.12 -7.36 10.89
CA SER A 602 -27.74 -6.08 11.23
C SER A 602 -29.12 -5.93 10.57
N MET A 603 -29.91 -4.96 11.03
CA MET A 603 -31.18 -4.54 10.45
C MET A 603 -31.34 -3.03 10.60
N ASP A 604 -32.02 -2.38 9.65
CA ASP A 604 -32.35 -0.95 9.76
C ASP A 604 -33.60 -0.68 10.61
N ASP A 605 -34.47 -1.68 10.75
CA ASP A 605 -35.64 -1.68 11.65
C ASP A 605 -35.79 -3.04 12.35
N VAL A 606 -35.45 -3.10 13.64
CA VAL A 606 -35.57 -4.33 14.43
C VAL A 606 -37.01 -4.68 14.82
N THR A 607 -37.99 -3.83 14.52
CA THR A 607 -39.40 -4.10 14.84
C THR A 607 -40.04 -5.08 13.86
N ASP A 608 -39.49 -5.23 12.65
CA ASP A 608 -40.10 -6.00 11.55
C ASP A 608 -39.56 -7.44 11.40
N GLY A 609 -38.31 -7.68 11.82
CA GLY A 609 -37.75 -8.99 12.11
C GLY A 609 -37.06 -9.73 10.96
N SER A 610 -36.01 -10.49 11.29
CA SER A 610 -35.24 -11.29 10.33
C SER A 610 -34.87 -12.65 10.95
N TYR A 611 -34.64 -13.66 10.09
CA TYR A 611 -34.32 -15.02 10.51
C TYR A 611 -32.97 -15.50 9.98
N VAL A 612 -32.28 -16.26 10.82
CA VAL A 612 -31.15 -17.12 10.43
C VAL A 612 -31.53 -18.57 10.72
N GLN A 613 -31.47 -19.42 9.70
CA GLN A 613 -31.98 -20.77 9.76
C GLN A 613 -30.95 -21.77 9.26
N PHE A 614 -30.78 -22.84 10.01
CA PHE A 614 -29.93 -23.96 9.63
C PHE A 614 -30.82 -25.17 9.37
N ASP A 615 -30.78 -25.70 8.16
CA ASP A 615 -31.71 -26.72 7.70
C ASP A 615 -31.00 -27.99 7.22
N THR A 616 -31.67 -29.11 7.45
CA THR A 616 -31.50 -30.33 6.64
C THR A 616 -32.60 -30.34 5.59
N VAL A 617 -32.37 -30.94 4.41
CA VAL A 617 -33.38 -31.01 3.34
C VAL A 617 -34.79 -31.37 3.87
N GLY A 618 -35.69 -30.37 3.91
CA GLY A 618 -37.07 -30.50 4.37
C GLY A 618 -37.31 -30.45 5.90
N SER A 619 -36.32 -30.07 6.72
CA SER A 619 -36.45 -29.95 8.19
C SER A 619 -35.55 -28.85 8.77
N ARG A 620 -36.10 -28.00 9.64
CA ARG A 620 -35.37 -26.94 10.36
C ARG A 620 -34.62 -27.51 11.56
N ALA A 621 -33.29 -27.36 11.59
CA ALA A 621 -32.46 -27.74 12.72
C ALA A 621 -32.38 -26.62 13.75
N ILE A 622 -32.01 -25.40 13.32
CA ILE A 622 -31.86 -24.23 14.20
C ILE A 622 -32.62 -23.07 13.57
N THR A 623 -33.31 -22.28 14.38
CA THR A 623 -33.99 -21.06 13.93
C THR A 623 -33.73 -19.95 14.93
N LEU A 624 -33.06 -18.91 14.47
CA LEU A 624 -32.77 -17.68 15.20
C LEU A 624 -33.64 -16.57 14.63
N LEU A 625 -34.08 -15.67 15.50
CA LEU A 625 -34.88 -14.51 15.16
C LEU A 625 -34.24 -13.28 15.80
N CYS A 626 -34.09 -12.22 15.02
CA CYS A 626 -33.84 -10.88 15.53
C CYS A 626 -35.12 -10.06 15.31
N GLY A 627 -35.60 -9.37 16.34
CA GLY A 627 -36.72 -8.45 16.21
C GLY A 627 -38.11 -9.06 16.39
N VAL A 628 -39.15 -8.34 15.91
CA VAL A 628 -40.62 -8.62 15.86
C VAL A 628 -41.33 -9.04 17.16
N LEU A 629 -40.61 -9.59 18.13
CA LEU A 629 -41.08 -10.02 19.45
C LEU A 629 -40.56 -9.09 20.56
N GLY A 630 -40.45 -7.79 20.28
CA GLY A 630 -40.05 -6.77 21.25
C GLY A 630 -38.57 -6.39 21.20
N ASP A 631 -38.01 -6.32 19.98
CA ASP A 631 -36.68 -5.75 19.69
C ASP A 631 -35.52 -6.51 20.37
N ASN A 632 -35.61 -7.84 20.39
CA ASN A 632 -34.57 -8.72 20.96
C ASN A 632 -34.22 -9.86 20.02
N PHE A 633 -33.14 -10.57 20.36
CA PHE A 633 -32.77 -11.85 19.78
C PHE A 633 -33.46 -13.01 20.49
N TYR A 634 -33.88 -14.01 19.70
CA TYR A 634 -34.56 -15.22 20.13
C TYR A 634 -34.06 -16.43 19.35
N TYR A 635 -34.27 -17.62 19.91
CA TYR A 635 -34.18 -18.87 19.15
C TYR A 635 -35.43 -19.73 19.40
N TYR A 636 -35.65 -20.71 18.52
CA TYR A 636 -36.75 -21.65 18.66
C TYR A 636 -36.32 -22.91 19.41
N ASP A 637 -36.84 -23.12 20.63
CA ASP A 637 -36.38 -24.17 21.57
C ASP A 637 -36.92 -25.57 21.21
N GLY A 638 -37.87 -25.71 20.29
CA GLY A 638 -38.41 -27.03 19.88
C GLY A 638 -39.22 -27.78 20.96
N VAL A 639 -38.99 -27.48 22.25
CA VAL A 639 -39.72 -27.96 23.41
C VAL A 639 -40.99 -27.13 23.56
N ALA A 640 -42.07 -27.61 22.94
CA ALA A 640 -43.43 -27.04 22.99
C ALA A 640 -43.77 -25.92 21.98
N VAL A 641 -43.10 -25.88 20.82
CA VAL A 641 -43.48 -25.00 19.68
C VAL A 641 -43.39 -23.50 20.03
N ASN A 642 -42.46 -23.11 20.93
CA ASN A 642 -42.35 -21.75 21.45
C ASN A 642 -40.96 -21.14 21.18
N TRP A 643 -40.93 -19.81 21.10
CA TRP A 643 -39.69 -19.01 21.14
C TRP A 643 -39.09 -19.02 22.55
N SER A 644 -37.77 -18.87 22.63
CA SER A 644 -37.04 -18.69 23.88
C SER A 644 -37.47 -17.40 24.62
N ALA A 645 -37.01 -17.22 25.86
CA ALA A 645 -36.93 -15.87 26.41
C ALA A 645 -35.95 -15.01 25.58
N ALA A 646 -36.09 -13.68 25.63
CA ALA A 646 -35.15 -12.76 25.00
C ALA A 646 -33.72 -13.06 25.49
N VAL A 647 -32.79 -13.32 24.57
CA VAL A 647 -31.42 -13.67 24.93
C VAL A 647 -30.50 -12.44 25.00
N LEU A 648 -30.79 -11.41 24.19
CA LEU A 648 -30.11 -10.11 24.20
C LEU A 648 -30.98 -9.07 23.46
N GLY A 649 -30.89 -7.78 23.83
CA GLY A 649 -31.56 -6.70 23.09
C GLY A 649 -30.91 -6.44 21.73
N ALA A 650 -31.74 -6.13 20.72
CA ALA A 650 -31.32 -5.72 19.40
C ALA A 650 -31.50 -4.19 19.25
N THR A 651 -30.77 -3.57 18.32
CA THR A 651 -30.85 -2.13 18.05
C THR A 651 -30.71 -1.88 16.56
N ASP A 652 -31.50 -0.95 16.03
CA ASP A 652 -31.44 -0.54 14.62
C ASP A 652 -30.02 -0.11 14.24
N ASN A 653 -29.64 -0.41 13.00
CA ASN A 653 -28.37 -0.01 12.37
C ASN A 653 -27.14 -0.36 13.22
N THR A 654 -27.19 -1.50 13.92
CA THR A 654 -26.09 -2.00 14.73
C THR A 654 -25.67 -3.38 14.23
N TRP A 655 -24.39 -3.54 13.90
CA TRP A 655 -23.80 -4.83 13.56
C TRP A 655 -23.51 -5.64 14.82
N THR A 656 -23.97 -6.89 14.88
CA THR A 656 -23.61 -7.86 15.92
C THR A 656 -22.94 -9.08 15.31
N HIS A 657 -21.87 -9.56 15.95
CA HIS A 657 -21.18 -10.79 15.54
C HIS A 657 -21.84 -11.99 16.21
N HIS A 658 -22.15 -13.02 15.43
CA HIS A 658 -22.77 -14.25 15.90
C HIS A 658 -21.86 -15.44 15.66
N LYS A 659 -21.79 -16.33 16.66
CA LYS A 659 -21.13 -17.64 16.54
C LYS A 659 -22.08 -18.73 17.02
N ILE A 660 -22.33 -19.71 16.15
CA ILE A 660 -23.15 -20.89 16.42
C ILE A 660 -22.27 -22.13 16.41
N ILE A 661 -22.29 -22.91 17.47
CA ILE A 661 -21.61 -24.21 17.55
C ILE A 661 -22.69 -25.28 17.69
N PHE A 662 -22.80 -26.20 16.74
CA PHE A 662 -23.85 -27.22 16.75
C PHE A 662 -23.30 -28.65 16.78
N ASP A 663 -24.05 -29.55 17.40
CA ASP A 663 -23.77 -30.98 17.41
C ASP A 663 -25.07 -31.79 17.21
N ILE A 664 -25.10 -32.56 16.13
CA ILE A 664 -26.24 -33.41 15.76
C ILE A 664 -26.35 -34.63 16.69
N ALA A 665 -25.25 -35.10 17.30
CA ALA A 665 -25.28 -36.26 18.19
C ALA A 665 -26.07 -35.99 19.48
N THR A 666 -26.09 -34.73 19.92
CA THR A 666 -26.83 -34.25 21.10
C THR A 666 -28.10 -33.49 20.73
N ASP A 667 -28.31 -33.14 19.44
CA ASP A 667 -29.33 -32.21 18.97
C ASP A 667 -29.29 -30.86 19.70
N THR A 668 -28.08 -30.34 19.98
CA THR A 668 -27.88 -29.09 20.71
C THR A 668 -26.97 -28.09 19.98
N PHE A 669 -27.12 -26.80 20.33
CA PHE A 669 -26.22 -25.74 19.90
C PHE A 669 -25.90 -24.73 21.01
N ASP A 670 -24.72 -24.12 20.91
CA ASP A 670 -24.34 -22.93 21.64
C ASP A 670 -24.45 -21.69 20.73
N TRP A 671 -24.90 -20.58 21.29
CA TRP A 671 -24.96 -19.29 20.60
C TRP A 671 -24.22 -18.22 21.37
N TYR A 672 -23.29 -17.55 20.68
CA TYR A 672 -22.61 -16.36 21.17
C TYR A 672 -23.01 -15.14 20.34
N ILE A 673 -23.19 -14.00 21.01
CA ILE A 673 -23.35 -12.67 20.41
C ILE A 673 -22.25 -11.77 20.96
N ASP A 674 -21.44 -11.16 20.07
CA ASP A 674 -20.28 -10.34 20.41
C ASP A 674 -19.33 -11.00 21.43
N GLY A 675 -19.11 -12.31 21.25
CA GLY A 675 -18.27 -13.14 22.12
C GLY A 675 -18.91 -13.56 23.46
N VAL A 676 -20.11 -13.08 23.79
CA VAL A 676 -20.86 -13.45 24.99
C VAL A 676 -21.73 -14.68 24.72
N LEU A 677 -21.61 -15.74 25.52
CA LEU A 677 -22.47 -16.92 25.44
C LEU A 677 -23.90 -16.58 25.90
N VAL A 678 -24.85 -16.57 24.98
CA VAL A 678 -26.25 -16.20 25.24
C VAL A 678 -27.20 -17.41 25.28
N ALA A 679 -26.82 -18.54 24.69
CA ALA A 679 -27.50 -19.82 24.81
C ALA A 679 -26.47 -20.95 24.91
N ASN A 680 -26.62 -21.82 25.91
CA ASN A 680 -25.70 -22.94 26.19
C ASN A 680 -26.45 -24.26 26.10
N ASP A 681 -26.00 -25.17 25.25
CA ASP A 681 -26.61 -26.48 24.98
C ASP A 681 -28.13 -26.37 24.67
N ALA A 682 -28.53 -25.35 23.89
CA ALA A 682 -29.92 -25.16 23.51
C ALA A 682 -30.38 -26.24 22.53
N ASN A 683 -31.64 -26.70 22.67
CA ASN A 683 -32.18 -27.74 21.81
C ASN A 683 -32.37 -27.24 20.38
N PHE A 684 -32.22 -28.13 19.40
CA PHE A 684 -32.65 -27.88 18.04
C PHE A 684 -34.17 -27.67 17.93
N HIS A 685 -34.57 -26.88 16.92
CA HIS A 685 -35.95 -26.70 16.50
C HIS A 685 -36.60 -28.07 16.22
N ASN A 686 -35.95 -28.91 15.41
CA ASN A 686 -36.34 -30.31 15.18
C ASN A 686 -35.12 -31.21 15.26
N VAL A 687 -35.32 -32.44 15.76
CA VAL A 687 -34.32 -33.51 15.75
C VAL A 687 -33.79 -33.77 14.35
N GLN A 688 -32.48 -33.89 14.20
CA GLN A 688 -31.82 -34.08 12.92
C GLN A 688 -31.13 -35.45 12.82
N ALA A 689 -31.28 -36.12 11.67
CA ALA A 689 -30.76 -37.50 11.50
C ALA A 689 -29.47 -37.58 10.66
N THR A 690 -29.21 -36.60 9.80
CA THR A 690 -28.18 -36.71 8.74
C THR A 690 -27.16 -35.59 8.69
N GLY A 691 -27.33 -34.53 9.49
CA GLY A 691 -26.48 -33.34 9.48
C GLY A 691 -27.09 -32.14 8.77
N ILE A 692 -26.65 -30.93 9.16
CA ILE A 692 -27.09 -29.66 8.56
C ILE A 692 -26.52 -29.54 7.15
N THR A 693 -27.33 -29.08 6.19
CA THR A 693 -26.96 -28.99 4.77
C THR A 693 -27.16 -27.59 4.17
N ILE A 694 -27.90 -26.71 4.84
CA ILE A 694 -28.29 -25.41 4.30
C ILE A 694 -28.22 -24.36 5.41
N LEU A 695 -27.67 -23.19 5.08
CA LEU A 695 -27.87 -21.94 5.82
C LEU A 695 -28.83 -21.06 5.01
N SER A 696 -29.90 -20.57 5.62
CA SER A 696 -30.85 -19.63 5.02
C SER A 696 -30.91 -18.35 5.84
N LEU A 697 -30.77 -17.22 5.16
CA LEU A 697 -30.90 -15.87 5.70
C LEU A 697 -32.16 -15.26 5.10
N SER A 698 -33.05 -14.73 5.93
CA SER A 698 -34.30 -14.16 5.42
C SER A 698 -34.81 -12.98 6.22
N THR A 699 -35.65 -12.19 5.56
CA THR A 699 -36.59 -11.28 6.22
C THR A 699 -37.85 -12.06 6.65
N ASN A 700 -38.74 -11.40 7.39
CA ASN A 700 -40.02 -11.91 7.84
C ASN A 700 -41.14 -11.65 6.82
N ASP A 701 -41.96 -12.68 6.55
CA ASP A 701 -42.98 -12.70 5.50
C ASP A 701 -44.27 -11.91 5.86
N ALA A 702 -44.35 -11.38 7.07
CA ALA A 702 -45.51 -10.65 7.58
C ALA A 702 -45.30 -9.12 7.68
N THR A 703 -44.12 -8.63 7.32
CA THR A 703 -43.69 -7.23 7.49
C THR A 703 -43.09 -6.69 6.19
N SER A 704 -42.92 -5.38 6.07
CA SER A 704 -42.48 -4.75 4.82
C SER A 704 -41.89 -3.38 5.06
N ALA A 705 -41.05 -2.92 4.12
CA ALA A 705 -40.34 -1.64 4.10
C ALA A 705 -39.17 -1.54 5.08
N TYR A 706 -38.33 -2.59 5.13
CA TYR A 706 -37.12 -2.66 5.94
C TYR A 706 -36.06 -3.54 5.25
N ASN A 707 -34.84 -3.53 5.79
CA ASN A 707 -33.71 -4.29 5.28
C ASN A 707 -33.01 -5.08 6.39
N ALA A 708 -32.56 -6.29 6.05
CA ALA A 708 -31.62 -7.06 6.85
C ALA A 708 -30.28 -7.17 6.13
N PHE A 709 -29.19 -7.15 6.90
CA PHE A 709 -27.83 -7.13 6.38
C PHE A 709 -26.99 -8.24 6.99
N PHE A 710 -26.19 -8.88 6.15
CA PHE A 710 -25.31 -9.97 6.55
C PHE A 710 -23.92 -9.82 5.91
N ASP A 711 -22.90 -10.18 6.66
CA ASP A 711 -21.51 -10.16 6.19
C ASP A 711 -20.68 -11.27 6.85
N ALA A 712 -19.55 -11.61 6.23
CA ALA A 712 -18.50 -12.46 6.76
C ALA A 712 -18.97 -13.84 7.27
N VAL A 713 -19.69 -14.58 6.43
CA VAL A 713 -20.22 -15.91 6.75
C VAL A 713 -19.11 -16.96 6.68
N GLY A 714 -18.62 -17.41 7.83
CA GLY A 714 -17.52 -18.36 7.98
C GLY A 714 -17.97 -19.75 8.40
N TYR A 715 -17.38 -20.78 7.81
CA TYR A 715 -17.67 -22.18 8.11
C TYR A 715 -16.43 -22.93 8.61
N SER A 716 -16.52 -23.55 9.78
CA SER A 716 -15.41 -24.36 10.34
C SER A 716 -14.96 -25.57 9.50
N TRP A 717 -15.76 -25.98 8.51
CA TRP A 717 -15.43 -27.07 7.58
C TRP A 717 -14.86 -26.59 6.24
N ASP A 718 -14.73 -25.29 6.04
CA ASP A 718 -13.92 -24.73 4.96
C ASP A 718 -12.44 -24.76 5.37
N PRO A 719 -11.57 -25.51 4.66
CA PRO A 719 -10.14 -25.58 5.00
C PRO A 719 -9.41 -24.24 4.96
N ALA A 720 -9.96 -23.24 4.27
CA ALA A 720 -9.37 -21.90 4.18
C ALA A 720 -9.79 -20.97 5.34
N TYR A 721 -10.78 -21.35 6.15
CA TYR A 721 -11.33 -20.54 7.22
C TYR A 721 -10.93 -21.08 8.61
N THR A 722 -10.31 -20.25 9.44
CA THR A 722 -10.10 -20.53 10.86
C THR A 722 -11.18 -19.85 11.69
N ILE A 723 -11.75 -20.55 12.67
CA ILE A 723 -12.76 -19.99 13.57
C ILE A 723 -12.24 -18.71 14.23
N GLY A 724 -13.03 -17.63 14.14
CA GLY A 724 -12.70 -16.29 14.61
C GLY A 724 -11.98 -15.41 13.60
N ASP A 725 -11.64 -15.92 12.40
CA ASP A 725 -11.05 -15.11 11.34
C ASP A 725 -11.97 -13.93 10.99
N ASN A 726 -13.29 -14.15 10.94
CA ASN A 726 -14.25 -13.12 10.59
C ASN A 726 -14.38 -11.98 11.60
N LEU A 727 -13.79 -12.07 12.80
CA LEU A 727 -13.66 -10.92 13.70
C LEU A 727 -12.60 -9.91 13.21
N ASN A 728 -11.79 -10.30 12.23
CA ASN A 728 -10.72 -9.50 11.68
C ASN A 728 -11.08 -9.10 10.25
N ALA A 729 -10.96 -7.80 9.96
CA ALA A 729 -10.97 -7.33 8.58
C ALA A 729 -9.81 -7.97 7.81
N TRP A 730 -10.08 -8.48 6.60
CA TRP A 730 -9.06 -8.90 5.65
C TRP A 730 -8.09 -7.76 5.43
N THR A 731 -6.88 -7.99 5.89
CA THR A 731 -5.74 -7.13 5.68
C THR A 731 -4.64 -8.03 5.18
N GLN A 732 -4.19 -7.80 3.94
CA GLN A 732 -3.08 -8.54 3.40
C GLN A 732 -1.80 -8.25 4.21
N ALA A 733 -1.37 -9.30 4.91
CA ALA A 733 -0.04 -9.65 5.41
C ALA A 733 0.76 -8.68 6.30
N THR A 734 1.31 -9.28 7.35
CA THR A 734 2.50 -8.91 8.14
C THR A 734 3.48 -7.94 7.48
N SER A 735 3.51 -6.70 7.96
CA SER A 735 4.67 -5.82 7.85
C SER A 735 5.65 -6.09 8.98
N TYR A 736 6.95 -5.99 8.69
CA TYR A 736 7.92 -5.72 9.75
C TYR A 736 7.73 -4.26 10.14
N VAL A 737 6.98 -4.03 11.21
CA VAL A 737 6.73 -2.69 11.76
C VAL A 737 7.58 -2.51 13.00
N LYS A 738 8.32 -1.40 13.07
CA LYS A 738 9.02 -0.96 14.28
C LYS A 738 8.54 0.44 14.64
N ILE A 739 7.88 0.58 15.78
CA ILE A 739 7.58 1.91 16.34
C ILE A 739 8.91 2.53 16.79
N THR A 740 9.30 3.64 16.17
CA THR A 740 10.52 4.38 16.50
C THR A 740 10.24 5.48 17.53
N HIS A 741 9.01 6.00 17.55
CA HIS A 741 8.57 6.97 18.54
C HIS A 741 7.07 6.81 18.81
N TYR A 742 6.67 6.95 20.07
CA TYR A 742 5.26 6.97 20.46
C TYR A 742 5.00 8.09 21.46
N THR A 743 4.05 8.95 21.11
CA THR A 743 3.44 9.90 22.03
C THR A 743 2.05 9.37 22.40
N PRO A 744 1.80 9.02 23.68
CA PRO A 744 0.49 8.56 24.12
C PRO A 744 -0.56 9.67 24.11
N ALA A 745 -1.83 9.25 24.03
CA ALA A 745 -2.99 10.11 24.17
C ALA A 745 -2.91 10.88 25.51
N GLY A 746 -2.86 12.20 25.43
CA GLY A 746 -2.83 13.03 26.63
C GLY A 746 -3.21 14.47 26.32
N ASN A 747 -4.05 15.03 27.18
CA ASN A 747 -4.55 16.38 27.01
C ASN A 747 -3.40 17.37 27.23
N ARG A 748 -2.84 17.90 26.14
CA ARG A 748 -1.75 18.87 26.23
C ARG A 748 -2.23 20.28 26.58
N HIS A 749 -3.55 20.51 26.63
CA HIS A 749 -4.20 21.75 27.05
C HIS A 749 -3.53 23.04 26.54
N ILE A 750 -3.02 23.07 25.30
CA ILE A 750 -2.32 24.24 24.76
C ILE A 750 -3.35 25.24 24.22
N THR A 751 -3.96 26.06 25.07
CA THR A 751 -4.91 27.10 24.62
C THR A 751 -4.47 28.49 25.01
N ARG A 752 -3.61 29.08 24.19
CA ARG A 752 -3.51 30.55 24.16
C ARG A 752 -3.07 31.06 22.79
N ALA A 753 -3.96 31.10 21.79
CA ALA A 753 -3.73 31.92 20.59
C ALA A 753 -5.03 32.56 20.09
N PRO A 754 -5.10 33.89 19.96
CA PRO A 754 -6.19 34.56 19.26
C PRO A 754 -6.06 34.44 17.73
N VAL A 755 -7.18 34.27 17.03
CA VAL A 755 -7.26 34.37 15.57
C VAL A 755 -7.69 35.80 15.19
N ILE A 756 -6.93 36.48 14.34
CA ILE A 756 -7.14 37.89 13.98
C ILE A 756 -7.16 38.07 12.46
N GLY A 757 -8.27 38.60 11.92
CA GLY A 757 -8.44 38.95 10.50
C GLY A 757 -8.03 40.38 10.14
N ALA A 758 -7.92 40.65 8.84
CA ALA A 758 -7.25 41.84 8.28
C ALA A 758 -7.99 43.17 8.49
N ASN A 759 -9.33 43.14 8.52
CA ASN A 759 -10.18 44.32 8.51
C ASN A 759 -11.37 44.16 9.46
N ASN A 760 -11.12 44.10 10.78
CA ASN A 760 -12.19 44.33 11.75
C ASN A 760 -12.14 45.79 12.26
N ASP A 761 -12.93 46.68 11.67
CA ASP A 761 -13.17 48.01 12.24
C ASP A 761 -13.84 47.96 13.65
N LEU A 762 -14.11 46.75 14.16
CA LEU A 762 -14.67 46.44 15.47
C LEU A 762 -13.64 46.00 16.53
N GLY A 763 -12.37 45.74 16.19
CA GLY A 763 -11.35 45.29 17.17
C GLY A 763 -11.69 43.98 17.92
N GLN A 764 -12.62 43.17 17.39
CA GLN A 764 -13.10 41.95 18.01
C GLN A 764 -12.14 40.78 17.75
N VAL A 765 -11.40 40.43 18.79
CA VAL A 765 -10.53 39.24 18.86
C VAL A 765 -11.37 38.05 19.30
N TYR A 766 -11.33 36.93 18.56
CA TYR A 766 -11.88 35.67 19.03
C TYR A 766 -10.79 34.89 19.77
N TYR A 767 -11.12 34.46 20.98
CA TYR A 767 -10.22 33.69 21.84
C TYR A 767 -10.62 32.22 21.77
N VAL A 768 -9.65 31.36 21.44
CA VAL A 768 -9.72 29.92 21.75
C VAL A 768 -9.81 29.81 23.28
N GLY A 769 -10.78 29.06 23.81
CA GLY A 769 -11.18 29.07 25.24
C GLY A 769 -10.03 29.13 26.27
N SER A 770 -10.23 29.90 27.34
CA SER A 770 -9.23 30.12 28.41
C SER A 770 -9.31 29.06 29.51
N ALA A 771 -8.19 28.43 29.84
CA ALA A 771 -8.01 27.73 31.11
C ALA A 771 -7.89 28.75 32.26
N SER A 772 -8.27 28.36 33.48
CA SER A 772 -7.96 29.14 34.70
C SER A 772 -6.48 29.04 35.05
N GLU A 773 -5.91 30.04 35.74
CA GLU A 773 -4.51 29.98 36.25
C GLU A 773 -4.22 28.70 37.07
N SER A 774 -5.25 28.15 37.74
CA SER A 774 -5.15 26.88 38.48
C SER A 774 -5.08 25.65 37.59
N GLU A 775 -5.68 25.69 36.40
CA GLU A 775 -5.58 24.63 35.39
C GLU A 775 -4.26 24.76 34.63
N GLU A 776 -3.82 25.98 34.30
CA GLU A 776 -2.52 26.26 33.67
C GLU A 776 -1.34 25.73 34.49
N HIS A 777 -1.37 25.95 35.81
CA HIS A 777 -0.33 25.47 36.72
C HIS A 777 -0.37 23.94 36.93
N ARG A 778 -1.55 23.33 36.82
CA ARG A 778 -1.74 21.89 37.03
C ARG A 778 -1.36 21.07 35.80
N PHE A 779 -1.46 21.64 34.60
CA PHE A 779 -1.29 20.94 33.33
C PHE A 779 -0.09 21.43 32.47
N GLY A 780 0.62 22.49 32.86
CA GLY A 780 1.88 22.89 32.22
C GLY A 780 1.72 23.52 30.83
N ILE A 781 0.75 24.43 30.68
CA ILE A 781 0.31 25.02 29.40
C ILE A 781 1.34 26.03 28.84
N ASN A 782 1.69 25.93 27.55
CA ASN A 782 2.50 26.92 26.81
C ASN A 782 1.60 27.93 26.05
N GLU A 783 1.96 29.22 26.03
CA GLU A 783 1.25 30.22 25.22
C GLU A 783 1.59 30.07 23.73
N LEU A 784 0.57 29.95 22.86
CA LEU A 784 0.75 29.97 21.41
C LEU A 784 0.85 31.41 20.88
N GLN A 785 1.52 31.60 19.75
CA GLN A 785 1.56 32.91 19.09
C GLN A 785 0.20 33.21 18.40
N PRO A 786 -0.30 34.46 18.42
CA PRO A 786 -1.50 34.86 17.68
C PRO A 786 -1.43 34.49 16.19
N TRP A 787 -2.48 33.83 15.68
CA TRP A 787 -2.61 33.60 14.24
C TRP A 787 -3.13 34.88 13.57
N ARG A 788 -2.30 35.48 12.72
CA ARG A 788 -2.61 36.71 11.97
C ARG A 788 -2.58 36.40 10.49
N ASP A 789 -3.74 36.21 9.88
CA ASP A 789 -3.84 36.04 8.45
C ASP A 789 -4.57 37.24 7.82
N PRO A 790 -3.90 38.02 6.95
CA PRO A 790 -4.53 39.14 6.26
C PRO A 790 -5.58 38.70 5.22
N GLU A 791 -5.76 37.41 4.97
CA GLU A 791 -6.79 36.88 4.06
C GLU A 791 -8.11 36.54 4.77
N ILE A 792 -8.14 36.50 6.11
CA ILE A 792 -9.39 36.35 6.88
C ILE A 792 -10.17 37.66 6.82
N THR A 793 -11.32 37.64 6.16
CA THR A 793 -12.09 38.86 5.85
C THR A 793 -13.39 39.01 6.65
N ASN A 794 -13.87 37.94 7.32
CA ASN A 794 -15.10 37.99 8.13
C ASN A 794 -14.99 37.27 9.49
N TYR A 795 -15.90 37.60 10.42
CA TYR A 795 -15.91 37.05 11.78
C TYR A 795 -16.28 35.55 11.83
N THR A 796 -17.17 35.08 10.95
CA THR A 796 -17.61 33.68 10.91
C THR A 796 -16.46 32.74 10.56
N GLU A 797 -15.64 33.13 9.58
CA GLU A 797 -14.41 32.46 9.17
C GLU A 797 -13.37 32.43 10.31
N ALA A 798 -13.14 33.57 10.96
CA ALA A 798 -12.23 33.66 12.12
C ALA A 798 -12.72 32.79 13.30
N LYS A 799 -14.04 32.77 13.54
CA LYS A 799 -14.68 31.97 14.58
C LYS A 799 -14.54 30.47 14.30
N GLN A 800 -14.90 30.03 13.09
CA GLN A 800 -14.81 28.61 12.71
C GLN A 800 -13.38 28.10 12.79
N LEU A 801 -12.41 28.89 12.31
CA LEU A 801 -11.00 28.55 12.44
C LEU A 801 -10.60 28.43 13.92
N GLY A 802 -11.04 29.37 14.75
CA GLY A 802 -10.82 29.34 16.19
C GLY A 802 -11.45 28.11 16.87
N ASP A 803 -12.68 27.75 16.49
CA ASP A 803 -13.39 26.58 17.02
C ASP A 803 -12.72 25.27 16.60
N ASN A 804 -12.32 25.13 15.33
CA ASN A 804 -11.59 23.97 14.85
C ASN A 804 -10.26 23.80 15.59
N LEU A 805 -9.48 24.88 15.70
CA LEU A 805 -8.23 24.89 16.45
C LEU A 805 -8.48 24.49 17.91
N GLN A 806 -9.53 25.02 18.54
CA GLN A 806 -9.91 24.63 19.90
C GLN A 806 -10.18 23.13 20.01
N GLU A 807 -10.98 22.58 19.09
CA GLU A 807 -11.32 21.16 19.08
C GLU A 807 -10.07 20.29 18.89
N ILE A 808 -9.17 20.68 17.98
CA ILE A 808 -7.90 19.97 17.74
C ILE A 808 -7.00 19.96 18.98
N TYR A 809 -6.82 21.11 19.65
CA TYR A 809 -5.92 21.22 20.81
C TYR A 809 -6.53 20.72 22.13
N SER A 810 -7.83 20.44 22.16
CA SER A 810 -8.52 19.93 23.35
C SER A 810 -8.75 18.42 23.35
N ILE A 811 -8.53 17.74 22.21
CA ILE A 811 -8.59 16.28 22.07
C ILE A 811 -7.23 15.67 22.42
N ASP A 812 -7.27 14.54 23.14
CA ASP A 812 -6.11 13.70 23.38
C ASP A 812 -5.62 13.11 22.05
N THR A 813 -4.55 13.68 21.51
CA THR A 813 -3.97 13.27 20.21
C THR A 813 -2.79 12.34 20.42
N GLN A 814 -2.77 11.23 19.70
CA GLN A 814 -1.65 10.31 19.60
C GLN A 814 -0.78 10.66 18.39
N MET A 815 0.53 10.49 18.55
CA MET A 815 1.50 10.53 17.45
C MET A 815 2.35 9.27 17.47
N ILE A 816 2.53 8.64 16.32
CA ILE A 816 3.36 7.45 16.18
C ILE A 816 4.31 7.67 15.03
N SER A 817 5.61 7.53 15.29
CA SER A 817 6.61 7.36 14.24
C SER A 817 6.96 5.88 14.14
N MET A 818 7.02 5.36 12.91
CA MET A 818 7.34 3.95 12.69
C MET A 818 8.14 3.73 11.42
N LEU A 819 8.92 2.66 11.42
CA LEU A 819 9.52 2.06 10.25
C LEU A 819 8.65 0.90 9.80
N VAL A 820 8.38 0.84 8.51
CA VAL A 820 7.60 -0.22 7.86
C VAL A 820 8.40 -0.74 6.69
N ALA A 821 8.74 -2.03 6.71
CA ALA A 821 9.38 -2.68 5.57
C ALA A 821 8.40 -3.56 4.80
N LYS A 822 8.63 -3.70 3.48
CA LYS A 822 7.86 -4.56 2.57
C LYS A 822 6.37 -4.19 2.50
N LYS A 823 6.07 -2.89 2.61
CA LYS A 823 4.71 -2.37 2.45
C LYS A 823 4.70 -1.35 1.33
N LYS A 824 4.05 -1.80 0.25
CA LYS A 824 4.20 -1.25 -1.09
C LYS A 824 3.27 -0.05 -1.32
N HIS A 825 2.19 0.07 -0.53
CA HIS A 825 1.10 1.03 -0.78
C HIS A 825 0.73 1.84 0.47
N ILE A 826 1.67 2.59 1.04
CA ILE A 826 1.35 3.56 2.09
C ILE A 826 1.56 4.95 1.53
N GLN A 827 0.58 5.84 1.65
CA GLN A 827 0.62 7.20 1.13
C GLN A 827 0.25 8.20 2.23
N VAL A 828 0.80 9.41 2.13
CA VAL A 828 0.42 10.52 3.01
C VAL A 828 -1.04 10.88 2.76
N GLY A 829 -1.78 11.15 3.83
CA GLY A 829 -3.20 11.50 3.76
C GLY A 829 -4.16 10.31 3.83
N TYR A 830 -3.66 9.08 3.78
CA TYR A 830 -4.45 7.88 4.05
C TYR A 830 -4.45 7.57 5.55
N THR A 831 -5.47 6.85 6.01
CA THR A 831 -5.47 6.30 7.36
C THR A 831 -4.99 4.87 7.37
N ILE A 832 -4.30 4.50 8.44
CA ILE A 832 -3.91 3.13 8.71
C ILE A 832 -4.45 2.71 10.07
N LYS A 833 -4.96 1.48 10.13
CA LYS A 833 -5.39 0.85 11.38
C LYS A 833 -4.19 0.16 12.01
N LEU A 834 -3.96 0.41 13.29
CA LEU A 834 -2.91 -0.23 14.07
C LEU A 834 -3.55 -1.16 15.10
N SER A 835 -3.32 -2.47 14.95
CA SER A 835 -3.61 -3.46 15.98
C SER A 835 -2.29 -3.85 16.65
N TRP A 836 -2.16 -3.57 17.95
CA TRP A 836 -0.91 -3.77 18.66
C TRP A 836 -1.16 -4.54 19.98
N ASN A 837 -0.34 -5.55 20.26
CA ASN A 837 -0.60 -6.52 21.32
C ASN A 837 0.49 -6.38 22.42
N ILE A 838 0.13 -5.93 23.64
CA ILE A 838 0.81 -6.25 24.94
C ILE A 838 1.81 -5.23 25.66
N LEU A 839 1.74 -3.89 25.54
CA LEU A 839 2.57 -2.83 26.18
C LEU A 839 2.00 -1.40 26.00
N PHE A 840 1.50 -0.99 24.82
CA PHE A 840 0.91 0.35 24.61
C PHE A 840 -0.60 0.30 24.43
N ASN A 841 -1.32 1.22 25.07
CA ASN A 841 -2.78 1.34 24.95
C ASN A 841 -3.15 2.13 23.68
N ILE A 842 -2.95 1.53 22.51
CA ILE A 842 -3.46 2.05 21.24
C ILE A 842 -4.88 1.51 21.09
N SER A 843 -5.90 2.29 21.44
CA SER A 843 -7.27 1.97 21.04
C SER A 843 -7.33 2.00 19.51
N LEU A 844 -8.01 1.04 18.88
CA LEU A 844 -8.08 0.85 17.43
C LEU A 844 -8.68 2.09 16.72
N ALA A 845 -7.86 3.12 16.52
CA ALA A 845 -8.18 4.34 15.81
C ALA A 845 -7.58 4.29 14.40
N ASN A 846 -8.25 4.96 13.46
CA ASN A 846 -7.69 5.22 12.15
C ASN A 846 -6.61 6.30 12.31
N PHE A 847 -5.34 5.94 12.10
CA PHE A 847 -4.23 6.87 12.18
C PHE A 847 -3.93 7.45 10.79
N LEU A 848 -4.12 8.75 10.61
CA LEU A 848 -3.71 9.49 9.42
C LEU A 848 -2.19 9.48 9.27
N VAL A 849 -1.69 9.09 8.09
CA VAL A 849 -0.29 9.22 7.70
C VAL A 849 0.00 10.70 7.37
N THR A 850 0.76 11.39 8.22
CA THR A 850 1.12 12.80 8.01
C THR A 850 2.43 12.96 7.25
N LYS A 851 3.29 11.96 7.30
CA LYS A 851 4.57 11.96 6.60
C LYS A 851 4.98 10.54 6.24
N ARG A 852 5.60 10.42 5.07
CA ARG A 852 6.23 9.21 4.56
C ARG A 852 7.60 9.57 4.01
N VAL A 853 8.62 8.86 4.47
CA VAL A 853 9.93 8.83 3.83
C VAL A 853 10.15 7.42 3.32
N TRP A 854 10.11 7.24 2.00
CA TRP A 854 10.26 5.94 1.37
C TRP A 854 11.63 5.79 0.74
N TYR A 855 12.25 4.64 0.97
CA TYR A 855 13.51 4.22 0.36
C TYR A 855 13.21 3.04 -0.58
N PRO A 856 12.94 3.29 -1.88
CA PRO A 856 12.48 2.24 -2.79
C PRO A 856 13.46 1.09 -2.96
N ILE A 857 14.77 1.38 -2.88
CA ILE A 857 15.84 0.37 -3.02
C ILE A 857 15.75 -0.70 -1.95
N THR A 858 15.35 -0.34 -0.73
CA THR A 858 15.23 -1.25 0.42
C THR A 858 13.79 -1.60 0.77
N ASP A 859 12.83 -0.96 0.10
CA ASP A 859 11.39 -0.99 0.40
C ASP A 859 11.08 -0.74 1.88
N ILE A 860 11.70 0.30 2.43
CA ILE A 860 11.50 0.79 3.80
C ILE A 860 10.77 2.13 3.73
N CYS A 861 9.71 2.27 4.51
CA CYS A 861 9.02 3.53 4.75
C CYS A 861 9.20 3.97 6.22
N GLU A 862 9.68 5.17 6.46
CA GLU A 862 9.48 5.87 7.73
C GLU A 862 8.14 6.61 7.65
N LEU A 863 7.25 6.38 8.60
CA LEU A 863 5.96 7.03 8.70
C LEU A 863 5.89 7.88 9.95
N GLU A 864 5.20 9.01 9.85
CA GLU A 864 4.62 9.69 11.00
C GLU A 864 3.10 9.65 10.87
N LEU A 865 2.45 9.29 11.98
CA LEU A 865 1.03 9.02 12.04
C LEU A 865 0.39 9.78 13.18
N THR A 866 -0.89 10.06 13.03
CA THR A 866 -1.70 10.73 14.06
C THR A 866 -3.15 10.32 13.99
N ASP A 867 -3.84 10.27 15.12
CA ASP A 867 -5.30 10.15 15.16
C ASP A 867 -6.02 11.51 14.95
N ASN A 868 -5.28 12.59 14.62
CA ASN A 868 -5.80 13.95 14.44
C ASN A 868 -5.09 14.77 13.35
N ILE A 869 -5.86 15.46 12.49
CA ILE A 869 -5.49 15.85 11.11
C ILE A 869 -4.38 16.90 10.95
N LEU A 870 -4.11 17.76 11.96
CA LEU A 870 -3.52 19.09 11.72
C LEU A 870 -2.13 19.33 12.32
N THR A 871 -1.31 18.29 12.46
CA THR A 871 -0.06 18.34 13.24
C THR A 871 1.23 18.63 12.45
N THR A 872 1.26 19.49 11.43
CA THR A 872 2.55 19.77 10.72
C THR A 872 3.33 21.00 11.21
N LYS A 873 2.71 22.00 11.84
CA LYS A 873 3.45 23.19 12.35
C LYS A 873 3.01 23.77 13.70
N ALA A 874 1.90 23.29 14.25
CA ALA A 874 1.34 23.83 15.49
C ALA A 874 2.10 23.39 16.76
N PHE A 875 2.88 22.32 16.68
CA PHE A 875 3.64 21.78 17.80
C PHE A 875 5.15 22.08 17.65
N ASN A 876 5.53 23.36 17.65
CA ASN A 876 6.87 23.72 18.11
C ASN A 876 6.92 23.58 19.65
N LEU A 877 6.66 22.36 20.14
CA LEU A 877 6.87 22.04 21.54
C LEU A 877 8.37 21.81 21.68
N MET A 878 9.03 22.75 22.35
CA MET A 878 10.37 22.55 22.86
C MET A 878 10.38 21.23 23.64
N VAL A 879 11.02 20.21 23.06
CA VAL A 879 11.20 18.89 23.66
C VAL A 879 12.00 19.10 24.94
N VAL A 880 11.32 19.14 26.09
CA VAL A 880 11.95 19.06 27.41
C VAL A 880 11.52 17.74 28.05
N ASN A 881 11.85 16.67 27.36
CA ASN A 881 12.58 15.53 27.88
C ASN A 881 12.83 14.64 26.69
N SER A 882 13.93 14.96 26.03
CA SER A 882 14.59 14.09 25.11
C SER A 882 14.84 12.73 25.78
N PHE A 883 14.21 11.67 25.27
CA PHE A 883 14.99 10.46 25.04
C PHE A 883 15.88 10.77 23.82
N TYR A 884 16.85 11.64 24.04
CA TYR A 884 18.02 11.76 23.16
C TYR A 884 18.78 10.48 23.47
N ASP A 885 18.64 9.48 22.61
CA ASP A 885 19.65 8.44 22.59
C ASP A 885 20.85 9.05 21.85
N GLU A 886 21.81 9.53 22.61
CA GLU A 886 23.09 10.02 22.12
C GLU A 886 23.79 8.92 21.29
N ASN A 887 23.47 7.64 21.52
CA ASN A 887 23.97 6.51 20.73
C ASN A 887 23.25 6.32 19.38
N ALA A 888 22.02 6.84 19.19
CA ALA A 888 21.33 6.82 17.90
C ALA A 888 21.88 7.91 16.95
N GLN A 889 22.35 9.02 17.52
CA GLN A 889 23.12 10.04 16.80
C GLN A 889 24.56 9.56 16.54
N GLU A 890 25.22 8.90 17.51
CA GLU A 890 26.53 8.27 17.28
C GLU A 890 26.44 7.06 16.32
N GLY A 891 25.31 6.37 16.21
CA GLY A 891 25.07 5.30 15.22
C GLY A 891 24.75 5.81 13.81
N TYR A 892 24.21 7.04 13.70
CA TYR A 892 24.12 7.79 12.44
C TYR A 892 25.49 8.32 12.00
N GLU A 893 26.40 8.58 12.95
CA GLU A 893 27.77 9.05 12.68
C GLU A 893 28.83 7.93 12.62
N HIS A 894 28.56 6.73 13.18
CA HIS A 894 29.46 5.57 13.23
C HIS A 894 28.68 4.22 13.27
N PRO A 895 28.57 3.49 12.14
CA PRO A 895 27.62 2.39 11.98
C PRO A 895 28.29 1.02 12.21
N ASP A 896 28.34 0.51 13.44
CA ASP A 896 28.93 -0.83 13.70
C ASP A 896 28.31 -1.55 14.93
N VAL A 897 27.12 -2.19 14.81
CA VAL A 897 26.63 -3.24 15.76
C VAL A 897 25.77 -4.33 15.04
N PRO A 898 25.93 -5.66 15.32
CA PRO A 898 25.43 -6.85 14.57
C PRO A 898 23.92 -7.20 14.53
N GLU A 899 23.47 -7.90 13.47
CA GLU A 899 22.25 -8.77 13.44
C GLU A 899 22.57 -10.18 12.86
N SER A 900 21.80 -11.21 13.29
CA SER A 900 22.03 -12.64 13.01
C SER A 900 21.09 -13.22 11.93
N ALA A 901 21.61 -14.14 11.11
CA ALA A 901 20.96 -14.76 9.97
C ALA A 901 20.29 -16.12 10.28
N ALA A 902 19.05 -16.33 9.81
CA ALA A 902 18.54 -17.62 9.27
C ALA A 902 17.08 -17.48 8.78
N ASP A 903 16.83 -17.88 7.52
CA ASP A 903 15.53 -17.92 6.85
C ASP A 903 14.64 -19.11 7.24
N GLY A 904 13.32 -18.88 7.19
CA GLY A 904 12.36 -19.89 6.72
C GLY A 904 11.53 -20.66 7.74
N ILE A 905 10.83 -19.99 8.68
CA ILE A 905 9.62 -20.48 9.37
C ILE A 905 8.74 -19.25 9.67
N VAL A 906 7.41 -19.38 9.53
CA VAL A 906 6.44 -18.36 10.00
C VAL A 906 6.70 -18.08 11.49
N LEU A 907 7.23 -16.90 11.81
CA LEU A 907 7.33 -16.43 13.18
C LEU A 907 6.24 -15.37 13.40
N PRO A 908 5.24 -15.62 14.26
CA PRO A 908 4.41 -14.53 14.77
C PRO A 908 5.33 -13.45 15.34
N LEU A 909 5.07 -12.18 14.99
CA LEU A 909 5.87 -11.00 15.34
C LEU A 909 6.41 -11.12 16.77
N LYS A 910 7.72 -11.42 16.85
CA LYS A 910 8.50 -11.69 18.06
C LYS A 910 8.83 -10.40 18.83
N SER A 911 8.02 -9.34 18.73
CA SER A 911 8.28 -8.04 19.37
C SER A 911 8.03 -8.02 20.89
N ILE A 912 7.80 -9.18 21.51
CA ILE A 912 7.74 -9.36 22.97
C ILE A 912 8.95 -10.17 23.47
N ALA A 913 9.65 -10.91 22.60
CA ALA A 913 10.81 -11.71 23.00
C ALA A 913 12.08 -10.86 23.16
N GLU A 914 12.24 -9.78 22.39
CA GLU A 914 13.40 -8.88 22.51
C GLU A 914 13.24 -7.83 23.61
N LEU A 915 12.01 -7.45 23.94
CA LEU A 915 11.75 -6.71 25.18
C LEU A 915 12.06 -7.57 26.41
N ARG A 916 11.76 -8.87 26.36
CA ARG A 916 12.26 -9.84 27.36
C ARG A 916 13.78 -10.07 27.29
N ALA A 917 14.43 -9.85 26.15
CA ALA A 917 15.89 -9.96 26.03
C ALA A 917 16.60 -8.70 26.52
N PHE A 918 16.00 -7.51 26.41
CA PHE A 918 16.49 -6.29 27.03
C PHE A 918 16.21 -6.31 28.55
N ASP A 919 15.06 -6.83 28.98
CA ASP A 919 14.80 -7.15 30.39
C ASP A 919 15.71 -8.28 30.90
N ALA A 920 16.09 -9.26 30.07
CA ALA A 920 17.03 -10.32 30.43
C ALA A 920 18.52 -9.90 30.34
N PHE A 921 18.84 -8.89 29.52
CA PHE A 921 20.14 -8.21 29.49
C PHE A 921 20.27 -7.25 30.67
N ALA A 922 19.17 -6.65 31.12
CA ALA A 922 19.09 -5.89 32.35
C ALA A 922 19.02 -6.79 33.60
N SER A 923 18.50 -8.02 33.54
CA SER A 923 18.32 -8.90 34.71
C SER A 923 19.60 -9.60 35.18
N SER A 924 20.59 -9.80 34.31
CA SER A 924 21.90 -10.38 34.67
C SER A 924 22.90 -9.34 35.18
N VAL A 925 22.78 -8.07 34.77
CA VAL A 925 23.63 -6.97 35.26
C VAL A 925 23.18 -6.58 36.67
N GLY A 926 23.89 -7.10 37.68
CA GLY A 926 23.53 -6.93 39.09
C GLY A 926 22.69 -8.08 39.66
N LEU A 927 22.64 -9.24 38.98
CA LEU A 927 21.99 -10.44 39.51
C LEU A 927 22.55 -10.80 40.89
N THR A 928 21.72 -10.65 41.91
CA THR A 928 22.03 -11.06 43.28
C THR A 928 21.12 -12.21 43.64
N LEU A 929 21.71 -13.35 44.00
CA LEU A 929 20.98 -14.52 44.47
C LEU A 929 21.34 -14.80 45.93
N PHE A 930 20.32 -15.04 46.73
CA PHE A 930 20.43 -15.32 48.15
C PHE A 930 20.32 -16.82 48.42
N LEU A 931 21.17 -17.31 49.31
CA LEU A 931 21.14 -18.69 49.80
C LEU A 931 20.03 -18.83 50.86
N HIS A 932 18.96 -19.56 50.57
CA HIS A 932 17.91 -19.84 51.54
C HIS A 932 18.19 -21.13 52.32
N GLN A 933 17.57 -21.28 53.50
CA GLN A 933 17.61 -22.53 54.27
C GLN A 933 16.56 -23.54 53.78
N ASP A 934 15.50 -23.06 53.14
CA ASP A 934 14.42 -23.89 52.60
C ASP A 934 14.93 -24.91 51.60
N ALA A 935 14.38 -26.13 51.68
CA ALA A 935 14.61 -27.14 50.67
C ALA A 935 13.97 -26.72 49.34
N SER A 936 14.65 -26.98 48.23
CA SER A 936 14.05 -26.85 46.90
C SER A 936 12.80 -27.73 46.83
N ALA A 937 11.68 -27.13 46.42
CA ALA A 937 10.38 -27.82 46.40
C ALA A 937 10.35 -29.01 45.44
N ASP A 938 11.23 -29.03 44.44
CA ASP A 938 11.18 -30.00 43.34
C ASP A 938 12.52 -30.68 43.01
N VAL A 939 13.65 -30.25 43.58
CA VAL A 939 14.94 -30.96 43.47
C VAL A 939 15.35 -31.50 44.83
N ALA A 940 15.08 -32.80 45.04
CA ALA A 940 15.38 -33.47 46.31
C ALA A 940 16.87 -33.38 46.67
N GLY A 941 17.16 -32.95 47.91
CA GLY A 941 18.53 -32.82 48.44
C GLY A 941 19.24 -31.51 48.12
N TYR A 942 18.55 -30.52 47.51
CA TYR A 942 19.07 -29.17 47.29
C TYR A 942 18.31 -28.17 48.15
N LYS A 943 18.98 -27.08 48.52
CA LYS A 943 18.37 -25.88 49.11
C LYS A 943 18.00 -24.87 48.03
N LEU A 944 17.16 -23.90 48.37
CA LEU A 944 16.65 -22.89 47.44
C LEU A 944 17.65 -21.74 47.25
N LEU A 945 17.93 -21.39 45.99
CA LEU A 945 18.65 -20.18 45.58
C LEU A 945 17.64 -19.24 44.91
N ASP A 946 17.48 -18.01 45.39
CA ASP A 946 16.47 -17.10 44.83
C ASP A 946 16.98 -15.65 44.79
N SER A 947 16.42 -14.85 43.88
CA SER A 947 16.60 -13.40 43.82
C SER A 947 15.90 -12.65 44.96
N LEU A 948 14.92 -13.29 45.59
CA LEU A 948 14.23 -12.75 46.76
C LEU A 948 15.09 -12.85 48.01
N PHE A 949 15.19 -11.75 48.76
CA PHE A 949 15.90 -11.71 50.03
C PHE A 949 15.21 -12.62 51.07
N PRO A 950 15.94 -13.45 51.83
CA PRO A 950 15.36 -14.31 52.84
C PRO A 950 14.78 -13.49 54.01
N ASP A 951 13.50 -13.67 54.29
CA ASP A 951 12.80 -13.01 55.42
C ASP A 951 13.23 -13.55 56.80
N ASP A 952 14.02 -14.61 56.84
CA ASP A 952 14.49 -15.26 58.06
C ASP A 952 15.62 -14.47 58.74
N ALA A 953 15.73 -14.59 60.06
CA ALA A 953 16.89 -14.06 60.80
C ALA A 953 18.17 -14.81 60.39
N LYS A 954 19.35 -14.18 60.56
CA LYS A 954 20.64 -14.87 60.42
C LYS A 954 20.64 -16.15 61.25
N THR A 955 20.75 -17.28 60.58
CA THR A 955 20.55 -18.62 61.15
C THR A 955 21.66 -19.56 60.69
N GLU A 956 22.00 -20.53 61.54
CA GLU A 956 22.93 -21.60 61.17
C GLU A 956 22.28 -22.47 60.10
N VAL A 957 22.95 -22.63 58.96
CA VAL A 957 22.39 -23.33 57.80
C VAL A 957 22.76 -24.80 57.78
N PHE A 958 23.97 -25.13 58.25
CA PHE A 958 24.42 -26.49 58.54
C PHE A 958 25.72 -26.49 59.36
N ASN A 959 25.99 -27.63 59.99
CA ASN A 959 27.32 -28.00 60.46
C ASN A 959 27.73 -29.34 59.83
N ALA A 960 29.01 -29.45 59.46
CA ALA A 960 29.52 -30.62 58.74
C ALA A 960 30.86 -31.08 59.32
N THR A 961 31.01 -32.40 59.51
CA THR A 961 32.30 -33.02 59.80
C THR A 961 33.00 -33.33 58.48
N ILE A 962 34.14 -32.70 58.24
CA ILE A 962 34.88 -32.86 56.98
C ILE A 962 35.89 -33.99 57.16
N THR A 963 35.67 -35.09 56.45
CA THR A 963 36.41 -36.35 56.67
C THR A 963 37.46 -36.65 55.61
N VAL A 964 37.26 -36.08 54.41
CA VAL A 964 38.12 -36.22 53.24
C VAL A 964 38.30 -34.84 52.60
N ASP A 965 39.39 -34.68 51.88
CA ASP A 965 39.64 -33.49 51.08
C ASP A 965 38.65 -33.40 49.89
N ASP A 966 38.37 -32.19 49.42
CA ASP A 966 37.37 -31.88 48.38
C ASP A 966 35.96 -32.43 48.67
N GLN A 967 35.56 -32.44 49.95
CA GLN A 967 34.24 -32.90 50.34
C GLN A 967 33.19 -31.83 50.01
N GLU A 968 32.18 -32.18 49.21
CA GLU A 968 30.96 -31.37 49.04
C GLU A 968 30.23 -31.29 50.37
N ILE A 969 29.86 -30.08 50.78
CA ILE A 969 29.26 -29.81 52.08
C ILE A 969 27.77 -29.57 51.97
N GLU A 970 27.36 -28.72 51.01
CA GLU A 970 25.97 -28.35 50.78
C GLU A 970 25.78 -27.77 49.37
N GLN A 971 24.55 -27.84 48.86
CA GLN A 971 24.18 -27.42 47.49
C GLN A 971 22.84 -26.67 47.42
N TRP A 972 22.79 -25.66 46.55
CA TRP A 972 21.61 -24.82 46.29
C TRP A 972 21.27 -24.80 44.80
N VAL A 973 19.98 -24.64 44.48
CA VAL A 973 19.46 -24.56 43.11
C VAL A 973 18.37 -23.51 43.00
N THR A 974 18.29 -22.85 41.84
CA THR A 974 17.24 -21.86 41.58
C THR A 974 15.82 -22.45 41.53
N VAL A 975 14.81 -21.57 41.60
CA VAL A 975 13.38 -21.92 41.54
C VAL A 975 12.99 -22.71 40.28
N SER A 976 11.83 -23.37 40.35
CA SER A 976 11.27 -24.13 39.22
C SER A 976 10.87 -23.23 38.07
N GLY A 977 11.38 -23.53 36.87
CA GLY A 977 11.23 -22.67 35.69
C GLY A 977 12.37 -21.67 35.49
N GLY A 978 13.44 -21.70 36.30
CA GLY A 978 14.58 -20.78 36.15
C GLY A 978 14.34 -19.42 36.81
N ILE A 979 15.27 -18.48 36.65
CA ILE A 979 15.18 -17.10 37.19
C ILE A 979 15.00 -16.05 36.07
N ASP A 980 14.41 -16.45 34.95
CA ASP A 980 14.24 -15.61 33.74
C ASP A 980 15.54 -14.97 33.21
N VAL A 981 16.67 -15.70 33.33
CA VAL A 981 17.98 -15.32 32.79
C VAL A 981 18.34 -16.24 31.63
N VAL A 982 18.66 -15.68 30.46
CA VAL A 982 18.98 -16.42 29.23
C VAL A 982 20.47 -16.46 28.89
N PHE A 983 21.30 -15.70 29.62
CA PHE A 983 22.76 -15.84 29.61
C PHE A 983 23.38 -15.43 30.95
N LEU A 984 24.45 -16.09 31.35
CA LEU A 984 25.38 -15.59 32.36
C LEU A 984 26.46 -14.80 31.64
N HIS A 985 26.64 -13.52 31.97
CA HIS A 985 27.67 -12.71 31.36
C HIS A 985 29.07 -13.21 31.70
N HIS A 986 30.03 -12.92 30.81
CA HIS A 986 31.43 -13.03 31.19
C HIS A 986 31.72 -12.04 32.32
N GLY A 987 32.05 -12.55 33.51
CA GLY A 987 32.33 -11.71 34.65
C GLY A 987 32.82 -12.47 35.88
N VAL A 988 33.00 -11.72 36.95
CA VAL A 988 33.38 -12.25 38.26
C VAL A 988 32.13 -12.45 39.10
N TYR A 989 31.92 -13.68 39.57
CA TYR A 989 30.79 -14.07 40.39
C TYR A 989 31.27 -14.31 41.82
N HIS A 990 30.69 -13.59 42.78
CA HIS A 990 31.07 -13.63 44.19
C HIS A 990 30.11 -14.52 45.00
N LEU A 991 30.65 -15.27 45.95
CA LEU A 991 29.90 -15.89 47.02
C LEU A 991 30.27 -15.20 48.34
N HIS A 992 29.24 -14.71 49.02
CA HIS A 992 29.34 -14.15 50.36
C HIS A 992 28.63 -15.04 51.38
N GLY A 993 29.26 -15.29 52.51
CA GLY A 993 28.68 -16.07 53.60
C GLY A 993 29.52 -15.98 54.87
N HIS A 994 29.08 -16.63 55.95
CA HIS A 994 29.78 -16.61 57.23
C HIS A 994 30.06 -18.03 57.71
N GLY A 995 31.23 -18.29 58.29
CA GLY A 995 31.54 -19.60 58.84
C GLY A 995 32.76 -19.63 59.74
N TYR A 996 32.93 -20.75 60.44
CA TYR A 996 34.11 -21.02 61.27
C TYR A 996 34.32 -22.51 61.52
N LYS A 997 35.53 -22.85 61.98
CA LYS A 997 35.92 -24.19 62.42
C LYS A 997 35.58 -24.34 63.91
N PHE A 998 34.58 -25.15 64.23
CA PHE A 998 34.15 -25.37 65.62
C PHE A 998 35.06 -26.33 66.38
N SER A 999 35.60 -27.34 65.70
CA SER A 999 36.54 -28.30 66.30
C SER A 999 37.46 -28.94 65.25
N GLY A 1000 38.44 -29.73 65.69
CA GLY A 1000 39.45 -30.36 64.85
C GLY A 1000 40.77 -29.59 64.81
N THR A 1001 41.81 -30.23 64.28
CA THR A 1001 43.17 -29.66 64.28
C THR A 1001 43.78 -29.50 62.90
N LYS A 1002 43.14 -30.08 61.86
CA LYS A 1002 43.47 -29.77 60.48
C LYS A 1002 43.02 -28.35 60.12
N ASP A 1003 43.70 -27.79 59.14
CA ASP A 1003 43.31 -26.53 58.52
C ASP A 1003 42.20 -26.81 57.50
N LEU A 1004 41.24 -25.89 57.43
CA LEU A 1004 40.04 -26.02 56.61
C LEU A 1004 39.82 -24.73 55.84
N ARG A 1005 39.65 -24.85 54.51
CA ARG A 1005 39.27 -23.75 53.62
C ARG A 1005 38.01 -24.13 52.87
N LEU A 1006 37.20 -23.14 52.51
CA LEU A 1006 36.00 -23.34 51.69
C LEU A 1006 36.21 -22.74 50.31
N TYR A 1007 35.59 -23.37 49.32
CA TYR A 1007 35.49 -22.83 47.97
C TYR A 1007 34.16 -23.30 47.37
N PHE A 1008 33.70 -22.69 46.29
CA PHE A 1008 32.44 -23.06 45.67
C PHE A 1008 32.59 -23.34 44.18
N LYS A 1009 31.61 -24.09 43.67
CA LYS A 1009 31.47 -24.42 42.26
C LYS A 1009 30.09 -24.01 41.77
N VAL A 1010 30.05 -23.44 40.58
CA VAL A 1010 28.81 -23.03 39.92
C VAL A 1010 28.54 -23.97 38.76
N TYR A 1011 27.31 -24.46 38.67
CA TYR A 1011 26.84 -25.37 37.62
C TYR A 1011 25.58 -24.83 36.95
N ILE A 1012 25.41 -25.21 35.69
CA ILE A 1012 24.13 -25.12 34.98
C ILE A 1012 23.47 -26.49 35.05
N ARG A 1013 22.24 -26.53 35.56
CA ARG A 1013 21.40 -27.72 35.63
C ARG A 1013 20.28 -27.62 34.60
N THR A 1014 20.31 -28.51 33.61
CA THR A 1014 19.27 -28.57 32.57
C THR A 1014 17.94 -29.09 33.12
N ALA A 1015 16.83 -28.89 32.41
CA ALA A 1015 15.51 -29.43 32.77
C ALA A 1015 15.50 -30.96 32.96
N GLY A 1016 16.38 -31.69 32.25
CA GLY A 1016 16.59 -33.13 32.40
C GLY A 1016 17.41 -33.53 33.64
N GLY A 1017 17.88 -32.56 34.43
CA GLY A 1017 18.63 -32.76 35.67
C GLY A 1017 20.14 -32.96 35.51
N ALA A 1018 20.69 -32.80 34.31
CA ALA A 1018 22.14 -32.89 34.07
C ALA A 1018 22.84 -31.58 34.46
N GLU A 1019 23.94 -31.67 35.21
CA GLU A 1019 24.73 -30.54 35.72
C GLU A 1019 26.05 -30.40 34.97
N THR A 1020 26.33 -29.18 34.49
CA THR A 1020 27.58 -28.81 33.80
C THR A 1020 28.31 -27.75 34.63
N LEU A 1021 29.55 -28.03 35.02
CA LEU A 1021 30.39 -27.08 35.78
C LEU A 1021 30.80 -25.90 34.88
N ILE A 1022 30.60 -24.68 35.37
CA ILE A 1022 30.90 -23.45 34.63
C ILE A 1022 31.88 -22.51 35.35
N GLY A 1023 32.11 -22.71 36.65
CA GLY A 1023 33.09 -21.95 37.42
C GLY A 1023 33.50 -22.66 38.71
N THR A 1024 34.74 -22.49 39.13
CA THR A 1024 35.27 -22.92 40.43
C THR A 1024 36.01 -21.75 41.06
N SER A 1025 35.68 -21.42 42.31
CA SER A 1025 36.28 -20.27 43.00
C SER A 1025 37.70 -20.54 43.47
N GLU A 1026 38.41 -19.48 43.86
CA GLU A 1026 39.54 -19.66 44.77
C GLU A 1026 39.09 -20.19 46.13
N GLU A 1027 40.07 -20.70 46.88
CA GLU A 1027 39.89 -21.11 48.28
C GLU A 1027 39.89 -19.91 49.22
N SER A 1028 39.04 -19.98 50.23
CA SER A 1028 39.00 -19.02 51.32
C SER A 1028 40.31 -19.01 52.11
N SER A 1029 40.47 -18.00 52.97
CA SER A 1029 41.43 -18.09 54.07
C SER A 1029 41.12 -19.29 54.99
N ILE A 1030 42.11 -19.74 55.77
CA ILE A 1030 41.89 -20.83 56.74
C ILE A 1030 40.80 -20.39 57.72
N LEU A 1031 39.74 -21.20 57.83
CA LEU A 1031 38.63 -20.93 58.73
C LEU A 1031 39.12 -20.80 60.17
N PRO A 1032 38.88 -19.65 60.83
CA PRO A 1032 39.24 -19.43 62.22
C PRO A 1032 38.33 -20.22 63.17
N ASP A 1033 38.67 -20.21 64.47
CA ASP A 1033 37.88 -20.87 65.51
C ASP A 1033 36.66 -20.03 65.99
N ALA A 1034 36.36 -18.92 65.32
CA ALA A 1034 35.24 -18.03 65.58
C ALA A 1034 34.65 -17.53 64.26
N GLU A 1035 33.35 -17.21 64.25
CA GLU A 1035 32.63 -16.80 63.03
C GLU A 1035 33.34 -15.66 62.29
N THR A 1036 33.57 -15.86 61.00
CA THR A 1036 34.14 -14.86 60.11
C THR A 1036 33.41 -14.84 58.77
N GLU A 1037 33.55 -13.73 58.07
CA GLU A 1037 33.07 -13.53 56.70
C GLU A 1037 33.93 -14.34 55.72
N ILE A 1038 33.27 -14.93 54.73
CA ILE A 1038 33.85 -15.70 53.65
C ILE A 1038 33.41 -15.04 52.36
N GLU A 1039 34.36 -14.40 51.69
CA GLU A 1039 34.19 -13.80 50.38
C GLU A 1039 35.17 -14.46 49.42
N VAL A 1040 34.63 -15.20 48.44
CA VAL A 1040 35.40 -15.88 47.39
C VAL A 1040 34.69 -15.66 46.05
N HIS A 1041 35.41 -15.71 44.95
CA HIS A 1041 34.87 -15.42 43.63
C HIS A 1041 35.30 -16.44 42.57
N THR A 1042 34.65 -16.45 41.41
CA THR A 1042 35.09 -17.22 40.25
C THR A 1042 34.82 -16.42 38.98
N GLU A 1043 35.70 -16.57 37.99
CA GLU A 1043 35.45 -16.03 36.65
C GLU A 1043 34.64 -17.04 35.86
N ILE A 1044 33.46 -16.61 35.39
CA ILE A 1044 32.62 -17.41 34.49
C ILE A 1044 32.66 -16.72 33.14
N HIS A 1045 33.04 -17.45 32.10
CA HIS A 1045 32.87 -17.00 30.72
C HIS A 1045 31.39 -17.05 30.34
N GLU A 1046 31.01 -16.25 29.36
CA GLU A 1046 29.61 -16.15 28.93
C GLU A 1046 28.99 -17.54 28.67
N GLN A 1047 27.86 -17.82 29.33
CA GLN A 1047 27.13 -19.07 29.17
C GLN A 1047 25.71 -18.79 28.70
N ALA A 1048 25.29 -19.42 27.60
CA ALA A 1048 23.88 -19.41 27.20
C ALA A 1048 23.05 -20.31 28.11
N LEU A 1049 21.85 -19.85 28.50
CA LEU A 1049 20.88 -20.58 29.31
C LEU A 1049 19.57 -20.71 28.54
N ASN A 1050 18.96 -21.89 28.56
CA ASN A 1050 17.53 -22.00 28.23
C ASN A 1050 16.71 -21.47 29.42
N LEU A 1051 15.51 -20.94 29.18
CA LEU A 1051 14.63 -20.45 30.25
C LEU A 1051 14.35 -21.51 31.33
N THR A 1052 14.38 -22.80 30.98
CA THR A 1052 14.17 -23.90 31.92
C THR A 1052 15.43 -24.35 32.66
N ASP A 1053 16.60 -23.85 32.27
CA ASP A 1053 17.87 -24.19 32.92
C ASP A 1053 17.99 -23.46 34.26
N ARG A 1054 18.71 -24.09 35.20
CA ARG A 1054 18.86 -23.59 36.57
C ARG A 1054 20.31 -23.38 36.94
N ILE A 1055 20.55 -22.40 37.79
CA ILE A 1055 21.87 -22.17 38.38
C ILE A 1055 21.97 -22.98 39.67
N VAL A 1056 23.07 -23.70 39.82
CA VAL A 1056 23.38 -24.50 41.00
C VAL A 1056 24.70 -24.02 41.60
N VAL A 1057 24.72 -23.80 42.90
CA VAL A 1057 25.92 -23.44 43.66
C VAL A 1057 26.18 -24.54 44.69
N LYS A 1058 27.42 -25.06 44.73
CA LYS A 1058 27.83 -26.09 45.69
C LYS A 1058 29.08 -25.65 46.43
N ILE A 1059 29.09 -25.82 47.75
CA ILE A 1059 30.23 -25.47 48.62
C ILE A 1059 31.04 -26.73 48.91
N PHE A 1060 32.37 -26.62 48.78
CA PHE A 1060 33.34 -27.66 49.01
C PHE A 1060 34.32 -27.25 50.13
N ALA A 1061 34.83 -28.25 50.84
CA ALA A 1061 35.86 -28.09 51.86
C ALA A 1061 37.20 -28.67 51.38
N HIS A 1062 38.25 -27.84 51.45
CA HIS A 1062 39.63 -28.27 51.29
C HIS A 1062 40.29 -28.48 52.66
N LEU A 1063 40.92 -29.65 52.86
CA LEU A 1063 41.53 -30.07 54.13
C LEU A 1063 43.04 -30.18 54.02
N GLU A 1064 43.74 -29.43 54.86
CA GLU A 1064 45.20 -29.45 54.91
C GLU A 1064 45.73 -29.81 56.31
N GLY A 1065 46.94 -30.37 56.36
CA GLY A 1065 47.65 -30.66 57.60
C GLY A 1065 47.36 -32.02 58.25
N VAL A 1066 47.93 -32.23 59.44
CA VAL A 1066 47.84 -33.49 60.20
C VAL A 1066 47.08 -33.27 61.50
N GLY A 1067 46.19 -34.21 61.86
CA GLY A 1067 45.37 -34.08 63.07
C GLY A 1067 43.97 -34.69 62.91
N SER A 1068 43.11 -34.37 63.88
CA SER A 1068 41.68 -34.72 63.84
C SER A 1068 40.93 -33.90 62.79
N ASN A 1069 40.01 -34.58 62.10
CA ASN A 1069 39.10 -34.01 61.11
C ASN A 1069 38.24 -32.88 61.72
N PRO A 1070 38.09 -31.74 61.05
CA PRO A 1070 37.38 -30.60 61.58
C PRO A 1070 35.87 -30.70 61.42
N VAL A 1071 35.17 -30.00 62.31
CA VAL A 1071 33.73 -29.73 62.22
C VAL A 1071 33.56 -28.25 61.97
N MET A 1072 32.82 -27.88 60.93
CA MET A 1072 32.57 -26.48 60.56
C MET A 1072 31.11 -26.10 60.74
N TYR A 1073 30.88 -24.79 60.91
CA TYR A 1073 29.56 -24.17 60.95
C TYR A 1073 29.48 -23.12 59.84
N PHE A 1074 28.38 -23.11 59.08
CA PHE A 1074 28.10 -22.12 58.03
C PHE A 1074 26.77 -21.42 58.29
N TYR A 1075 26.75 -20.11 58.06
CA TYR A 1075 25.61 -19.22 58.23
C TYR A 1075 25.36 -18.49 56.92
N VAL A 1076 24.09 -18.36 56.55
CA VAL A 1076 23.63 -17.45 55.50
C VAL A 1076 23.04 -16.21 56.16
N GLU A 1077 23.15 -15.08 55.48
CA GLU A 1077 22.62 -13.82 55.97
C GLU A 1077 21.14 -13.69 55.64
N GLY A 1078 20.37 -13.16 56.59
CA GLY A 1078 18.96 -12.84 56.44
C GLY A 1078 18.62 -11.55 57.17
N ASN A 1079 17.34 -11.24 57.38
CA ASN A 1079 16.88 -9.96 57.92
C ASN A 1079 17.41 -9.73 59.34
N THR A 1080 18.49 -8.96 59.45
CA THR A 1080 19.06 -8.54 60.72
C THR A 1080 18.39 -7.26 61.17
N LEU A 1081 17.16 -7.37 61.69
CA LEU A 1081 16.58 -6.34 62.55
C LEU A 1081 17.34 -6.28 63.89
N THR A 1082 18.58 -5.82 63.81
CA THR A 1082 19.31 -5.03 64.80
C THR A 1082 20.28 -4.11 64.05
N ARG A 1083 19.72 -3.07 63.44
CA ARG A 1083 20.40 -1.76 63.33
C ARG A 1083 20.05 -0.92 64.56
#